data_AF-A0A2A3IXD6-F1
#
_entry.id   AF-A0A2A3IXD6-F1
#
_cell.length_a   1.000
_cell.length_b   1.000
_cell.length_c   1.000
_cell.angle_alpha   90.00
_cell.angle_beta   90.00
_cell.angle_gamma   90.00
#
_symmetry.space_group_name_H-M   'P 1'
#
loop_
_entity.id
_entity.type
_entity.pdbx_description
1 polymer ?
#
loop_
_entity_poly.entity_id
_entity_poly.type
_entity_poly.pdbx_seq_one_letter_code
_entity_poly.pdbx_strand_id
1 'polypeptide(L)'
;MTSADNLRAFNRDGRVVIVGASLAGLRAAEALRDEGFTGSLTMIGDELGEPYDRPPLSKQVLTGWVPADGTTLPRRRGIDAQWLLGVPASGLDLATNHVHLADGREVPFDRVLISTGVRARPWFVESEAALAGVFVVRTREHAESLQRALAAGPSRVLVIGAGFTGSEIASVCRERDIPVTVAELAPAPLVGALGAMVGEVASDMQRAHGVDLRCGVEVTKLEGDAQGHFRRAHFSDGSTIDADVAVVALGSIRNTEWLRESGLAAGVWGITCDTGCRALDIHGRVADDVFAAGDVARCPNPIYEYRLIALEHWSNAVEQAEVAAHNMVSAQADRRPHLSIPLFWSIQFGVNIKSVGVPTFADEVVVTQGSLDDHRFVTAYGYRGRVTAAVSFDNGKWLDHYRRLIETAAPFPPPCPTPDQPADMKPVPVDFPGPDLLAQGATVVVTGHDPGERLVTAGQRHRQEGGRTTTSGTPGTSGTLQRIFDYSARADPYPLYAELRRTPVARQEDGSYVISAYREITDVLNDPHLSSDVRNLSCPMPSGDGGAPSSFIHMDSPEHDRLRRMAMRQFGPPHTPGLVTGLEGFLTATVGSLIDDLAGRERIDVVDDFAFPLPVTVICRLLGVPREDEPRFHLWVNDIMNSIDYDPKTDPKEKLDKGVQARKDLRQCLGELVEQRHGRPGVDFLSRLANYDGPDGRMADADIVATAKLFLIAGHETIVNLITNGMLTLLRHPQVLQRLRDEPDLIVPLVEELLRYEPPVHIIPWRAAYSDITVADTVIPKGSQIMLMLASGSRDPKRFHDPDRFDPDRRDNQHLGFGSGIHLCFGGPLARRETQIALTELVRRLDRPRLVADPPPYRPSPVLRGPIHLDIEQGDG
;
A
#
# COMPACT_ATOMS: atom_id res chain seq x y z
N MET A 1 44.35 -6.69 20.69
CA MET A 1 42.88 -6.65 20.58
C MET A 1 42.44 -7.80 19.70
N THR A 2 41.34 -8.46 20.05
CA THR A 2 40.70 -9.47 19.19
C THR A 2 39.93 -8.77 18.06
N SER A 3 39.51 -9.53 17.04
CA SER A 3 38.64 -8.99 15.97
C SER A 3 37.34 -8.39 16.54
N ALA A 4 36.77 -8.99 17.59
CA ALA A 4 35.60 -8.47 18.29
C ALA A 4 35.87 -7.15 19.04
N ASP A 5 37.05 -6.99 19.65
CA ASP A 5 37.42 -5.72 20.32
C ASP A 5 37.59 -4.59 19.31
N ASN A 6 38.19 -4.87 18.15
CA ASN A 6 38.32 -3.89 17.06
C ASN A 6 36.95 -3.47 16.52
N LEU A 7 36.03 -4.41 16.33
CA LEU A 7 34.67 -4.10 15.87
C LEU A 7 33.89 -3.27 16.90
N ARG A 8 34.00 -3.59 18.20
CA ARG A 8 33.39 -2.78 19.26
C ARG A 8 33.95 -1.36 19.33
N ALA A 9 35.25 -1.19 19.10
CA ALA A 9 35.88 0.13 19.01
C ALA A 9 35.37 0.91 17.78
N PHE A 10 35.32 0.27 16.61
CA PHE A 10 34.75 0.86 15.39
C PHE A 10 33.28 1.25 15.57
N ASN A 11 32.45 0.37 16.14
CA ASN A 11 31.03 0.68 16.34
C ASN A 11 30.82 1.87 17.29
N ARG A 12 31.77 2.14 18.19
CA ARG A 12 31.71 3.28 19.12
C ARG A 12 32.26 4.58 18.53
N ASP A 13 33.46 4.53 17.96
CA ASP A 13 34.30 5.69 17.64
C ASP A 13 34.62 5.85 16.13
N GLY A 14 34.22 4.89 15.29
CA GLY A 14 34.57 4.85 13.87
C GLY A 14 33.82 5.87 13.01
N ARG A 15 34.31 6.08 11.79
CA ARG A 15 33.77 7.04 10.82
C ARG A 15 33.11 6.30 9.66
N VAL A 16 31.80 6.52 9.49
CA VAL A 16 31.05 6.01 8.34
C VAL A 16 30.60 7.16 7.45
N VAL A 17 30.96 7.08 6.17
CA VAL A 17 30.56 8.04 5.14
C VAL A 17 29.53 7.39 4.22
N ILE A 18 28.44 8.10 3.95
CA ILE A 18 27.36 7.65 3.05
C ILE A 18 27.29 8.63 1.88
N VAL A 19 27.69 8.18 0.70
CA VAL A 19 27.69 8.97 -0.54
C VAL A 19 26.39 8.70 -1.30
N GLY A 20 25.44 9.63 -1.23
CA GLY A 20 24.10 9.51 -1.79
C GLY A 20 23.02 9.75 -0.73
N ALA A 21 22.81 11.02 -0.37
CA ALA A 21 21.83 11.49 0.62
C ALA A 21 20.36 11.42 0.13
N SER A 22 19.92 10.26 -0.34
CA SER A 22 18.54 9.98 -0.76
C SER A 22 17.98 8.77 0.02
N LEU A 23 16.91 8.12 -0.47
CA LEU A 23 16.21 7.01 0.20
C LEU A 23 17.16 5.95 0.78
N ALA A 24 18.01 5.33 -0.05
CA ALA A 24 18.92 4.27 0.38
C ALA A 24 19.91 4.77 1.45
N GLY A 25 20.52 5.95 1.24
CA GLY A 25 21.46 6.52 2.22
C GLY A 25 20.81 6.85 3.56
N LEU A 26 19.59 7.40 3.56
CA LEU A 26 18.85 7.66 4.81
C LEU A 26 18.50 6.36 5.54
N ARG A 27 17.99 5.34 4.84
CA ARG A 27 17.64 4.05 5.47
C ARG A 27 18.87 3.32 6.00
N ALA A 28 20.01 3.41 5.33
CA ALA A 28 21.28 2.91 5.88
C ALA A 28 21.72 3.68 7.13
N ALA A 29 21.63 5.01 7.14
CA ALA A 29 21.98 5.83 8.30
C ALA A 29 21.08 5.53 9.52
N GLU A 30 19.79 5.33 9.30
CA GLU A 30 18.85 4.89 10.33
C GLU A 30 19.19 3.48 10.84
N ALA A 31 19.38 2.52 9.93
CA ALA A 31 19.72 1.14 10.28
C ALA A 31 21.04 1.02 11.04
N LEU A 32 22.09 1.78 10.67
CA LEU A 32 23.35 1.84 11.44
C LEU A 32 23.09 2.22 12.90
N ARG A 33 22.20 3.18 13.16
CA ARG A 33 21.84 3.62 14.51
C ARG A 33 20.90 2.63 15.22
N ASP A 34 20.10 1.85 14.49
CA ASP A 34 19.29 0.75 15.05
C ASP A 34 20.18 -0.44 15.48
N GLU A 35 21.22 -0.75 14.70
CA GLU A 35 22.24 -1.76 14.98
C GLU A 35 23.31 -1.29 16.01
N GLY A 36 23.11 -0.12 16.63
CA GLY A 36 23.92 0.36 17.76
C GLY A 36 25.24 1.07 17.39
N PHE A 37 25.43 1.50 16.15
CA PHE A 37 26.56 2.36 15.77
C PHE A 37 26.45 3.73 16.44
N THR A 38 27.44 4.13 17.25
CA THR A 38 27.53 5.47 17.86
C THR A 38 28.64 6.34 17.27
N GLY A 39 29.41 5.82 16.32
CA GLY A 39 30.46 6.57 15.61
C GLY A 39 29.92 7.72 14.75
N SER A 40 30.82 8.49 14.12
CA SER A 40 30.41 9.65 13.32
C SER A 40 29.82 9.23 11.97
N LEU A 41 28.69 9.84 11.59
CA LEU A 41 28.07 9.70 10.26
C LEU A 41 28.24 10.98 9.45
N THR A 42 28.67 10.85 8.19
CA THR A 42 28.65 11.95 7.22
C THR A 42 27.83 11.56 5.99
N MET A 43 26.77 12.32 5.72
CA MET A 43 25.89 12.19 4.56
C MET A 43 26.36 13.15 3.46
N ILE A 44 26.70 12.65 2.27
CA ILE A 44 27.09 13.46 1.11
C ILE A 44 25.98 13.40 0.06
N GLY A 45 25.56 14.54 -0.48
CA GLY A 45 24.53 14.65 -1.50
C GLY A 45 24.79 15.79 -2.48
N ASP A 46 24.49 15.55 -3.75
CA ASP A 46 24.52 16.52 -4.83
C ASP A 46 23.28 17.43 -4.83
N GLU A 47 22.12 16.92 -4.42
CA GLU A 47 20.90 17.70 -4.21
C GLU A 47 20.99 18.58 -2.94
N LEU A 48 20.32 19.74 -2.96
CA LEU A 48 20.37 20.75 -1.88
C LEU A 48 19.49 20.43 -0.67
N GLY A 49 18.43 19.66 -0.85
CA GLY A 49 17.39 19.40 0.14
C GLY A 49 17.58 18.09 0.91
N GLU A 50 16.80 17.95 1.99
CA GLU A 50 16.70 16.68 2.71
C GLU A 50 16.10 15.55 1.83
N PRO A 51 16.36 14.27 2.15
CA PRO A 51 15.81 13.13 1.41
C PRO A 51 14.29 13.18 1.23
N TYR A 52 13.83 12.77 0.05
CA TYR A 52 12.43 12.76 -0.32
C TYR A 52 12.06 11.54 -1.16
N ASP A 53 10.75 11.29 -1.27
CA ASP A 53 10.23 10.17 -2.03
C ASP A 53 10.08 10.51 -3.51
N ARG A 54 10.63 9.66 -4.40
CA ARG A 54 10.66 9.88 -5.86
C ARG A 54 9.45 9.35 -6.64
N PRO A 55 8.81 8.21 -6.29
CA PRO A 55 7.64 7.71 -7.02
C PRO A 55 6.46 8.69 -7.22
N PRO A 56 6.22 9.69 -6.34
CA PRO A 56 5.20 10.71 -6.57
C PRO A 56 5.53 11.74 -7.66
N LEU A 57 6.81 11.90 -8.02
CA LEU A 57 7.29 12.95 -8.92
C LEU A 57 6.74 12.83 -10.36
N SER A 58 6.43 11.62 -10.83
CA SER A 58 5.83 11.36 -12.14
C SER A 58 4.29 11.27 -12.11
N LYS A 59 3.69 11.41 -10.92
CA LYS A 59 2.26 11.12 -10.66
C LYS A 59 1.63 12.28 -9.88
N GLN A 60 1.56 12.18 -8.56
CA GLN A 60 0.86 13.11 -7.68
C GLN A 60 1.37 14.55 -7.76
N VAL A 61 2.67 14.74 -8.07
CA VAL A 61 3.22 16.08 -8.31
C VAL A 61 2.75 16.63 -9.66
N LEU A 62 2.80 15.84 -10.73
CA LEU A 62 2.40 16.30 -12.07
C LEU A 62 0.88 16.47 -12.22
N THR A 63 0.06 15.77 -11.44
CA THR A 63 -1.39 16.07 -11.34
C THR A 63 -1.66 17.37 -10.59
N GLY A 64 -0.70 17.87 -9.80
CA GLY A 64 -0.86 19.01 -8.90
C GLY A 64 -1.55 18.67 -7.57
N TRP A 65 -1.75 17.38 -7.26
CA TRP A 65 -2.37 16.96 -6.00
C TRP A 65 -1.44 17.14 -4.79
N VAL A 66 -0.12 16.95 -4.99
CA VAL A 66 0.90 17.13 -3.95
C VAL A 66 1.97 18.09 -4.49
N PRO A 67 2.35 19.17 -3.79
CA PRO A 67 3.43 20.04 -4.23
C PRO A 67 4.78 19.31 -4.12
N ALA A 68 5.78 19.71 -4.90
CA ALA A 68 7.03 18.95 -5.01
C ALA A 68 7.80 18.82 -3.68
N ASP A 69 7.73 19.83 -2.81
CA ASP A 69 8.26 19.84 -1.43
C ASP A 69 7.46 18.95 -0.45
N GLY A 70 6.18 18.72 -0.72
CA GLY A 70 5.30 17.80 0.00
C GLY A 70 5.70 16.31 -0.09
N THR A 71 6.71 15.96 -0.88
CA THR A 71 7.24 14.60 -1.03
C THR A 71 8.26 14.17 0.04
N THR A 72 8.44 14.96 1.10
CA THR A 72 9.56 14.80 2.05
C THR A 72 9.51 13.44 2.76
N LEU A 73 10.65 12.74 2.80
CA LEU A 73 10.73 11.36 3.30
C LEU A 73 10.83 11.38 4.83
N PRO A 74 9.86 10.83 5.58
CA PRO A 74 9.91 10.85 7.03
C PRO A 74 11.09 10.02 7.55
N ARG A 75 11.82 10.62 8.50
CA ARG A 75 12.85 9.94 9.28
C ARG A 75 12.18 9.04 10.32
N ARG A 76 12.55 7.76 10.35
CA ARG A 76 12.14 6.78 11.36
C ARG A 76 12.72 7.16 12.73
N ARG A 77 13.96 7.67 12.74
CA ARG A 77 14.68 8.09 13.95
C ARG A 77 15.65 9.26 13.70
N GLY A 78 16.13 9.86 14.79
CA GLY A 78 17.29 10.75 14.73
C GLY A 78 18.56 9.96 14.39
N ILE A 79 19.36 10.49 13.45
CA ILE A 79 20.61 9.84 13.00
C ILE A 79 21.89 10.51 13.48
N ASP A 80 21.85 11.76 13.94
CA ASP A 80 23.02 12.58 14.32
C ASP A 80 24.19 12.44 13.33
N ALA A 81 24.05 13.12 12.20
CA ALA A 81 24.97 13.03 11.07
C ALA A 81 25.33 14.43 10.54
N GLN A 82 26.55 14.58 10.06
CA GLN A 82 26.99 15.75 9.30
C GLN A 82 26.42 15.68 7.88
N TRP A 83 25.67 16.70 7.47
CA TRP A 83 25.08 16.77 6.13
C TRP A 83 25.92 17.68 5.22
N LEU A 84 26.43 17.11 4.14
CA LEU A 84 27.17 17.78 3.07
C LEU A 84 26.32 17.71 1.79
N LEU A 85 25.29 18.55 1.75
CA LEU A 85 24.32 18.65 0.64
C LEU A 85 24.74 19.73 -0.37
N GLY A 86 24.24 19.63 -1.60
CA GLY A 86 24.60 20.54 -2.70
C GLY A 86 26.01 20.35 -3.27
N VAL A 87 26.73 19.29 -2.88
CA VAL A 87 28.13 19.06 -3.27
C VAL A 87 28.35 17.59 -3.65
N PRO A 88 28.48 17.27 -4.95
CA PRO A 88 28.71 15.90 -5.39
C PRO A 88 30.10 15.39 -5.00
N ALA A 89 30.21 14.07 -4.79
CA ALA A 89 31.49 13.39 -4.74
C ALA A 89 32.13 13.37 -6.14
N SER A 90 33.44 13.62 -6.19
CA SER A 90 34.25 13.71 -7.41
C SER A 90 35.25 12.57 -7.56
N GLY A 91 35.63 11.91 -6.46
CA GLY A 91 36.56 10.77 -6.44
C GLY A 91 36.48 9.94 -5.17
N LEU A 92 37.01 8.71 -5.22
CA LEU A 92 37.15 7.80 -4.09
C LEU A 92 38.58 7.23 -4.07
N ASP A 93 39.37 7.59 -3.06
CA ASP A 93 40.71 7.06 -2.85
C ASP A 93 40.69 5.96 -1.77
N LEU A 94 40.89 4.71 -2.19
CA LEU A 94 40.98 3.54 -1.32
C LEU A 94 42.39 3.29 -0.76
N ALA A 95 43.41 4.01 -1.21
CA ALA A 95 44.76 3.94 -0.65
C ALA A 95 44.90 4.82 0.61
N THR A 96 44.16 5.93 0.68
CA THR A 96 44.13 6.82 1.85
C THR A 96 42.79 6.82 2.62
N ASN A 97 41.76 6.15 2.09
CA ASN A 97 40.37 6.13 2.60
C ASN A 97 39.73 7.53 2.69
N HIS A 98 39.71 8.26 1.57
CA HIS A 98 39.02 9.54 1.44
C HIS A 98 37.98 9.54 0.31
N VAL A 99 36.87 10.24 0.53
CA VAL A 99 35.97 10.70 -0.53
C VAL A 99 36.35 12.13 -0.88
N HIS A 100 36.69 12.38 -2.15
CA HIS A 100 36.93 13.72 -2.66
C HIS A 100 35.60 14.34 -3.10
N LEU A 101 35.40 15.63 -2.79
CA LEU A 101 34.22 16.41 -3.17
C LEU A 101 34.54 17.37 -4.32
N ALA A 102 33.52 17.75 -5.09
CA ALA A 102 33.68 18.68 -6.21
C ALA A 102 34.11 20.10 -5.81
N ASP A 103 33.98 20.48 -4.53
CA ASP A 103 34.48 21.74 -3.97
C ASP A 103 35.90 21.65 -3.40
N GLY A 104 36.59 20.52 -3.60
CA GLY A 104 37.97 20.29 -3.18
C GLY A 104 38.14 19.85 -1.72
N ARG A 105 37.04 19.62 -0.97
CA ARG A 105 37.12 18.97 0.35
C ARG A 105 37.40 17.48 0.22
N GLU A 106 38.08 16.95 1.23
CA GLU A 106 38.36 15.51 1.38
C GLU A 106 37.72 15.02 2.68
N VAL A 107 36.93 13.95 2.60
CA VAL A 107 36.19 13.39 3.74
C VAL A 107 36.77 12.01 4.06
N PRO A 108 37.51 11.84 5.18
CA PRO A 108 38.07 10.55 5.54
C PRO A 108 36.99 9.60 6.06
N PHE A 109 37.14 8.31 5.78
CA PHE A 109 36.26 7.25 6.28
C PHE A 109 37.04 6.08 6.88
N ASP A 110 36.37 5.32 7.74
CA ASP A 110 36.78 3.97 8.12
C ASP A 110 35.94 2.92 7.40
N ARG A 111 34.67 3.23 7.08
CA ARG A 111 33.84 2.52 6.08
C ARG A 111 33.02 3.49 5.24
N VAL A 112 32.78 3.14 3.98
CA VAL A 112 31.96 3.96 3.05
C VAL A 112 30.82 3.15 2.45
N LEU A 113 29.64 3.76 2.36
CA LEU A 113 28.49 3.25 1.61
C LEU A 113 28.24 4.14 0.39
N ILE A 114 28.17 3.54 -0.79
CA ILE A 114 27.86 4.22 -2.04
C ILE A 114 26.41 3.94 -2.42
N SER A 115 25.58 4.98 -2.36
CA SER A 115 24.14 4.96 -2.64
C SER A 115 23.74 6.12 -3.56
N THR A 116 24.64 6.51 -4.48
CA THR A 116 24.48 7.62 -5.45
C THR A 116 23.36 7.41 -6.48
N GLY A 117 22.79 6.20 -6.55
CA GLY A 117 21.62 5.86 -7.36
C GLY A 117 21.81 6.14 -8.87
N VAL A 118 20.73 6.60 -9.49
CA VAL A 118 20.66 6.97 -10.91
C VAL A 118 20.15 8.40 -11.14
N ARG A 119 20.57 8.98 -12.27
CA ARG A 119 20.01 10.19 -12.89
C ARG A 119 19.20 9.82 -14.15
N ALA A 120 18.28 10.68 -14.57
CA ALA A 120 17.57 10.49 -15.84
C ALA A 120 18.55 10.60 -17.03
N ARG A 121 18.33 9.81 -18.09
CA ARG A 121 19.07 9.94 -19.33
C ARG A 121 18.64 11.23 -20.05
N PRO A 122 19.55 12.19 -20.30
CA PRO A 122 19.22 13.41 -21.02
C PRO A 122 18.99 13.10 -22.50
N TRP A 123 18.43 14.08 -23.23
CA TRP A 123 18.46 14.06 -24.68
C TRP A 123 19.92 14.11 -25.17
N PHE A 124 20.25 13.32 -26.19
CA PHE A 124 21.64 13.06 -26.58
C PHE A 124 22.30 14.21 -27.37
N VAL A 125 21.51 15.17 -27.88
CA VAL A 125 22.02 16.41 -28.49
C VAL A 125 21.88 17.56 -27.48
N GLU A 126 23.00 18.03 -26.93
CA GLU A 126 23.03 19.02 -25.83
C GLU A 126 22.30 20.33 -26.18
N SER A 127 22.47 20.85 -27.39
CA SER A 127 21.79 22.08 -27.84
C SER A 127 20.27 21.93 -27.98
N GLU A 128 19.79 20.70 -28.20
CA GLU A 128 18.36 20.39 -28.26
C GLU A 128 17.79 20.08 -26.86
N ALA A 129 18.60 19.47 -25.99
CA ALA A 129 18.28 19.26 -24.58
C ALA A 129 18.09 20.57 -23.81
N ALA A 130 18.79 21.63 -24.23
CA ALA A 130 18.73 22.96 -23.64
C ALA A 130 17.54 23.83 -24.13
N LEU A 131 16.70 23.33 -25.04
CA LEU A 131 15.52 24.06 -25.52
C LEU A 131 14.49 24.23 -24.39
N ALA A 132 13.96 25.44 -24.24
CA ALA A 132 12.88 25.70 -23.29
C ALA A 132 11.63 24.91 -23.68
N GLY A 133 11.10 24.10 -22.77
CA GLY A 133 10.01 23.16 -23.06
C GLY A 133 10.46 21.69 -23.20
N VAL A 134 11.78 21.41 -23.21
CA VAL A 134 12.31 20.04 -23.09
C VAL A 134 12.60 19.74 -21.61
N PHE A 135 12.07 18.62 -21.11
CA PHE A 135 12.19 18.21 -19.72
C PHE A 135 12.65 16.75 -19.57
N VAL A 136 13.31 16.45 -18.47
CA VAL A 136 13.44 15.12 -17.87
C VAL A 136 12.72 15.11 -16.53
N VAL A 137 12.44 13.94 -15.94
CA VAL A 137 11.87 13.83 -14.57
C VAL A 137 12.71 12.89 -13.73
N ARG A 138 13.26 13.39 -12.60
CA ARG A 138 13.99 12.58 -11.59
C ARG A 138 14.11 13.28 -10.23
N THR A 139 14.24 14.61 -10.22
CA THR A 139 14.31 15.42 -9.00
C THR A 139 13.03 16.22 -8.77
N ARG A 140 12.91 16.89 -7.62
CA ARG A 140 11.80 17.80 -7.31
C ARG A 140 11.71 18.96 -8.30
N GLU A 141 12.84 19.58 -8.63
CA GLU A 141 12.94 20.75 -9.51
C GLU A 141 12.51 20.40 -10.94
N HIS A 142 12.87 19.20 -11.39
CA HIS A 142 12.40 18.63 -12.65
C HIS A 142 10.87 18.48 -12.66
N ALA A 143 10.31 17.84 -11.63
CA ALA A 143 8.87 17.57 -11.54
C ALA A 143 8.05 18.86 -11.38
N GLU A 144 8.52 19.80 -10.56
CA GLU A 144 7.89 21.12 -10.37
C GLU A 144 7.90 21.95 -11.66
N SER A 145 9.01 21.93 -12.41
CA SER A 145 9.13 22.67 -13.67
C SER A 145 8.25 22.08 -14.77
N LEU A 146 8.17 20.74 -14.87
CA LEU A 146 7.22 20.08 -15.77
C LEU A 146 5.77 20.31 -15.32
N GLN A 147 5.46 20.26 -14.01
CA GLN A 147 4.13 20.54 -13.48
C GLN A 147 3.66 21.95 -13.88
N ARG A 148 4.54 22.96 -13.78
CA ARG A 148 4.28 24.33 -14.24
C ARG A 148 4.01 24.38 -15.74
N ALA A 149 4.81 23.70 -16.55
CA ALA A 149 4.62 23.64 -18.01
C ALA A 149 3.27 22.99 -18.38
N LEU A 150 2.88 21.90 -17.71
CA LEU A 150 1.57 21.27 -17.88
C LEU A 150 0.41 22.17 -17.37
N ALA A 151 0.64 22.95 -16.31
CA ALA A 151 -0.33 23.90 -15.76
C ALA A 151 -0.56 25.14 -16.66
N ALA A 152 0.39 25.46 -17.54
CA ALA A 152 0.20 26.49 -18.57
C ALA A 152 -0.76 26.07 -19.70
N GLY A 153 -1.17 24.80 -19.76
CA GLY A 153 -2.10 24.27 -20.77
C GLY A 153 -1.49 24.16 -22.18
N PRO A 154 -0.43 23.36 -22.37
CA PRO A 154 0.21 23.20 -23.67
C PRO A 154 -0.74 22.58 -24.69
N SER A 155 -0.63 22.97 -25.97
CA SER A 155 -1.48 22.45 -27.05
C SER A 155 -1.23 20.97 -27.34
N ARG A 156 0.00 20.50 -27.09
CA ARG A 156 0.39 19.09 -27.10
C ARG A 156 1.65 18.86 -26.28
N VAL A 157 1.71 17.71 -25.62
CA VAL A 157 2.92 17.13 -25.01
C VAL A 157 3.44 16.00 -25.89
N LEU A 158 4.75 15.93 -26.09
CA LEU A 158 5.45 14.76 -26.62
C LEU A 158 6.15 14.04 -25.46
N VAL A 159 5.94 12.74 -25.32
CA VAL A 159 6.72 11.88 -24.42
C VAL A 159 7.60 10.97 -25.26
N ILE A 160 8.91 10.94 -24.99
CA ILE A 160 9.89 10.15 -25.73
C ILE A 160 10.35 8.99 -24.83
N GLY A 161 9.89 7.79 -25.14
CA GLY A 161 10.04 6.57 -24.35
C GLY A 161 8.77 6.20 -23.58
N ALA A 162 8.28 4.98 -23.79
CA ALA A 162 7.07 4.39 -23.20
C ALA A 162 7.41 3.31 -22.15
N GLY A 163 8.50 3.51 -21.41
CA GLY A 163 8.73 2.85 -20.12
C GLY A 163 7.72 3.32 -19.06
N PHE A 164 7.85 2.85 -17.82
CA PHE A 164 6.91 3.20 -16.73
C PHE A 164 6.79 4.72 -16.53
N THR A 165 7.90 5.44 -16.40
CA THR A 165 7.88 6.89 -16.17
C THR A 165 7.21 7.65 -17.33
N GLY A 166 7.49 7.29 -18.59
CA GLY A 166 6.85 7.93 -19.75
C GLY A 166 5.35 7.64 -19.82
N SER A 167 4.96 6.39 -19.56
CA SER A 167 3.56 5.96 -19.55
C SER A 167 2.74 6.59 -18.40
N GLU A 168 3.35 6.77 -17.22
CA GLU A 168 2.78 7.53 -16.10
C GLU A 168 2.57 9.01 -16.46
N ILE A 169 3.55 9.64 -17.11
CA ILE A 169 3.44 11.04 -17.54
C ILE A 169 2.37 11.22 -18.62
N ALA A 170 2.28 10.29 -19.57
CA ALA A 170 1.21 10.25 -20.57
C ALA A 170 -0.18 10.07 -19.93
N SER A 171 -0.29 9.22 -18.89
CA SER A 171 -1.50 9.10 -18.08
C SER A 171 -1.89 10.42 -17.43
N VAL A 172 -0.95 11.12 -16.77
CA VAL A 172 -1.23 12.42 -16.15
C VAL A 172 -1.65 13.47 -17.19
N CYS A 173 -1.05 13.46 -18.39
CA CYS A 173 -1.49 14.35 -19.47
C CYS A 173 -2.97 14.09 -19.85
N ARG A 174 -3.37 12.82 -20.02
CA ARG A 174 -4.76 12.47 -20.34
C ARG A 174 -5.73 12.73 -19.19
N GLU A 175 -5.34 12.51 -17.93
CA GLU A 175 -6.13 12.87 -16.74
C GLU A 175 -6.41 14.38 -16.64
N ARG A 176 -5.51 15.20 -17.20
CA ARG A 176 -5.61 16.67 -17.26
C ARG A 176 -6.18 17.19 -18.59
N ASP A 177 -6.78 16.32 -19.40
CA ASP A 177 -7.31 16.61 -20.75
C ASP A 177 -6.29 17.15 -21.79
N ILE A 178 -4.99 17.05 -21.50
CA ILE A 178 -3.91 17.51 -22.39
C ILE A 178 -3.71 16.50 -23.54
N PRO A 179 -3.63 16.93 -24.81
CA PRO A 179 -3.25 16.06 -25.92
C PRO A 179 -1.80 15.58 -25.78
N VAL A 180 -1.57 14.28 -25.92
CA VAL A 180 -0.23 13.69 -25.79
C VAL A 180 0.08 12.70 -26.92
N THR A 181 1.27 12.82 -27.48
CA THR A 181 1.89 11.77 -28.30
C THR A 181 2.94 11.05 -27.46
N VAL A 182 2.93 9.71 -27.49
CA VAL A 182 4.02 8.89 -26.95
C VAL A 182 4.79 8.30 -28.13
N ALA A 183 6.10 8.53 -28.17
CA ALA A 183 7.03 7.98 -29.14
C ALA A 183 7.84 6.85 -28.48
N GLU A 184 7.78 5.64 -29.03
CA GLU A 184 8.48 4.46 -28.54
C GLU A 184 9.27 3.79 -29.67
N LEU A 185 10.54 3.46 -29.38
CA LEU A 185 11.44 2.82 -30.32
C LEU A 185 11.11 1.33 -30.48
N ALA A 186 10.68 0.67 -29.41
CA ALA A 186 10.26 -0.72 -29.41
C ALA A 186 8.86 -0.90 -30.05
N PRO A 187 8.44 -2.14 -30.35
CA PRO A 187 7.13 -2.40 -30.98
C PRO A 187 5.91 -2.05 -30.11
N ALA A 188 6.07 -1.99 -28.78
CA ALA A 188 5.00 -1.69 -27.83
C ALA A 188 5.56 -1.06 -26.52
N PRO A 189 4.76 -0.30 -25.74
CA PRO A 189 5.12 0.17 -24.41
C PRO A 189 5.50 -0.97 -23.46
N LEU A 190 6.33 -0.68 -22.46
CA LEU A 190 6.73 -1.63 -21.40
C LEU A 190 7.34 -2.98 -21.85
N VAL A 191 7.51 -3.24 -23.16
CA VAL A 191 7.94 -4.54 -23.70
C VAL A 191 9.32 -4.97 -23.20
N GLY A 192 10.23 -4.01 -22.97
CA GLY A 192 11.54 -4.28 -22.35
C GLY A 192 11.48 -4.72 -20.88
N ALA A 193 10.37 -4.47 -20.17
CA ALA A 193 10.19 -4.85 -18.78
C ALA A 193 9.26 -6.06 -18.60
N LEU A 194 8.23 -6.22 -19.45
CA LEU A 194 7.12 -7.17 -19.26
C LEU A 194 6.89 -8.12 -20.45
N GLY A 195 7.60 -7.93 -21.57
CA GLY A 195 7.46 -8.75 -22.77
C GLY A 195 6.24 -8.41 -23.64
N ALA A 196 6.22 -8.95 -24.87
CA ALA A 196 5.29 -8.53 -25.92
C ALA A 196 3.81 -8.65 -25.56
N MET A 197 3.40 -9.76 -24.93
CA MET A 197 2.00 -9.99 -24.52
C MET A 197 1.45 -8.84 -23.66
N VAL A 198 2.20 -8.43 -22.64
CA VAL A 198 1.78 -7.36 -21.72
C VAL A 198 2.01 -5.98 -22.35
N GLY A 199 2.99 -5.87 -23.26
CA GLY A 199 3.23 -4.67 -24.04
C GLY A 199 2.05 -4.30 -24.95
N GLU A 200 1.42 -5.26 -25.63
CA GLU A 200 0.23 -4.97 -26.46
C GLU A 200 -0.96 -4.51 -25.62
N VAL A 201 -1.18 -5.14 -24.46
CA VAL A 201 -2.21 -4.66 -23.51
C VAL A 201 -1.92 -3.23 -23.03
N ALA A 202 -0.65 -2.88 -22.82
CA ALA A 202 -0.26 -1.51 -22.52
C ALA A 202 -0.47 -0.56 -23.72
N SER A 203 -0.25 -1.01 -24.96
CA SER A 203 -0.55 -0.25 -26.18
C SER A 203 -2.04 0.10 -26.27
N ASP A 204 -2.90 -0.89 -26.12
CA ASP A 204 -4.35 -0.74 -26.30
C ASP A 204 -4.96 0.08 -25.17
N MET A 205 -4.50 -0.12 -23.93
CA MET A 205 -4.84 0.74 -22.80
C MET A 205 -4.46 2.22 -23.06
N GLN A 206 -3.28 2.52 -23.62
CA GLN A 206 -2.90 3.90 -23.97
C GLN A 206 -3.79 4.49 -25.08
N ARG A 207 -4.02 3.74 -26.16
CA ARG A 207 -4.87 4.16 -27.29
C ARG A 207 -6.32 4.41 -26.85
N ALA A 208 -6.88 3.54 -26.00
CA ALA A 208 -8.23 3.68 -25.46
C ALA A 208 -8.41 4.98 -24.64
N HIS A 209 -7.35 5.49 -24.02
CA HIS A 209 -7.35 6.76 -23.29
C HIS A 209 -7.03 7.99 -24.18
N GLY A 210 -6.90 7.81 -25.49
CA GLY A 210 -6.69 8.89 -26.47
C GLY A 210 -5.24 9.37 -26.60
N VAL A 211 -4.26 8.49 -26.33
CA VAL A 211 -2.84 8.76 -26.62
C VAL A 211 -2.54 8.53 -28.10
N ASP A 212 -1.86 9.48 -28.76
CA ASP A 212 -1.23 9.29 -30.08
C ASP A 212 0.05 8.45 -29.89
N LEU A 213 -0.12 7.14 -29.73
CA LEU A 213 0.96 6.20 -29.48
C LEU A 213 1.62 5.74 -30.79
N ARG A 214 2.90 6.09 -30.97
CA ARG A 214 3.72 5.72 -32.12
C ARG A 214 4.86 4.82 -31.66
N CYS A 215 4.75 3.54 -32.00
CA CYS A 215 5.75 2.51 -31.69
C CYS A 215 6.58 2.16 -32.93
N GLY A 216 7.76 1.59 -32.73
CA GLY A 216 8.70 1.25 -33.82
C GLY A 216 9.29 2.47 -34.53
N VAL A 217 9.23 3.67 -33.93
CA VAL A 217 9.74 4.92 -34.52
C VAL A 217 10.73 5.60 -33.59
N GLU A 218 11.78 6.17 -34.17
CA GLU A 218 12.80 6.93 -33.45
C GLU A 218 12.51 8.42 -33.58
N VAL A 219 12.59 9.18 -32.49
CA VAL A 219 12.69 10.64 -32.58
C VAL A 219 14.13 10.97 -32.94
N THR A 220 14.35 11.62 -34.08
CA THR A 220 15.69 11.86 -34.64
C THR A 220 16.22 13.26 -34.36
N LYS A 221 15.33 14.23 -34.06
CA LYS A 221 15.67 15.63 -33.82
C LYS A 221 14.55 16.35 -33.07
N LEU A 222 14.92 17.22 -32.12
CA LEU A 222 14.05 18.27 -31.57
C LEU A 222 14.40 19.62 -32.19
N GLU A 223 13.39 20.38 -32.62
CA GLU A 223 13.52 21.68 -33.27
C GLU A 223 12.89 22.77 -32.40
N GLY A 224 13.64 23.84 -32.20
CA GLY A 224 13.19 25.03 -31.49
C GLY A 224 12.88 26.21 -32.42
N ASP A 225 12.13 27.17 -31.89
CA ASP A 225 11.87 28.46 -32.51
C ASP A 225 13.10 29.41 -32.46
N ALA A 226 12.96 30.62 -32.98
CA ALA A 226 14.03 31.63 -32.98
C ALA A 226 14.35 32.21 -31.59
N GLN A 227 13.57 31.84 -30.56
CA GLN A 227 13.74 32.24 -29.16
C GLN A 227 14.30 31.09 -28.30
N GLY A 228 14.44 29.88 -28.86
CA GLY A 228 14.95 28.70 -28.17
C GLY A 228 13.88 27.85 -27.46
N HIS A 229 12.59 28.06 -27.74
CA HIS A 229 11.52 27.17 -27.25
C HIS A 229 11.35 25.97 -28.18
N PHE A 230 11.23 24.77 -27.62
CA PHE A 230 10.85 23.58 -28.37
C PHE A 230 9.51 23.78 -29.08
N ARG A 231 9.45 23.38 -30.36
CA ARG A 231 8.23 23.51 -31.17
C ARG A 231 7.89 22.30 -32.03
N ARG A 232 8.88 21.49 -32.43
CA ARG A 232 8.65 20.34 -33.33
C ARG A 232 9.62 19.20 -33.06
N ALA A 233 9.12 17.96 -33.13
CA ALA A 233 9.93 16.76 -33.21
C ALA A 233 9.88 16.13 -34.62
N HIS A 234 10.99 15.53 -35.03
CA HIS A 234 11.13 14.79 -36.29
C HIS A 234 11.34 13.30 -36.01
N PHE A 235 10.78 12.45 -36.86
CA PHE A 235 10.75 11.00 -36.68
C PHE A 235 11.51 10.27 -37.80
N SER A 236 11.97 9.04 -37.54
CA SER A 236 12.70 8.22 -38.51
C SER A 236 11.85 7.76 -39.71
N ASP A 237 10.53 7.79 -39.59
CA ASP A 237 9.57 7.56 -40.69
C ASP A 237 9.37 8.80 -41.60
N GLY A 238 10.04 9.92 -41.29
CA GLY A 238 9.90 11.20 -42.00
C GLY A 238 8.69 12.03 -41.58
N SER A 239 7.88 11.56 -40.63
CA SER A 239 6.81 12.36 -40.04
C SER A 239 7.34 13.39 -39.04
N THR A 240 6.49 14.36 -38.69
CA THR A 240 6.79 15.38 -37.68
C THR A 240 5.58 15.61 -36.78
N ILE A 241 5.81 16.17 -35.59
CA ILE A 241 4.77 16.59 -34.66
C ILE A 241 5.14 17.96 -34.10
N ASP A 242 4.20 18.90 -34.18
CA ASP A 242 4.26 20.15 -33.43
C ASP A 242 3.77 19.94 -31.99
N ALA A 243 4.55 20.37 -31.01
CA ALA A 243 4.23 20.29 -29.59
C ALA A 243 4.97 21.40 -28.82
N ASP A 244 4.44 21.79 -27.66
CA ASP A 244 5.01 22.88 -26.83
C ASP A 244 5.86 22.37 -25.68
N VAL A 245 5.74 21.08 -25.36
CA VAL A 245 6.46 20.39 -24.28
C VAL A 245 6.95 19.04 -24.81
N ALA A 246 8.22 18.73 -24.59
CA ALA A 246 8.79 17.40 -24.78
C ALA A 246 9.30 16.85 -23.44
N VAL A 247 9.00 15.59 -23.14
CA VAL A 247 9.47 14.89 -21.94
C VAL A 247 10.30 13.68 -22.35
N VAL A 248 11.57 13.71 -21.98
CA VAL A 248 12.56 12.69 -22.31
C VAL A 248 12.54 11.62 -21.21
N ALA A 249 12.06 10.43 -21.54
CA ALA A 249 11.87 9.29 -20.65
C ALA A 249 12.69 8.06 -21.08
N LEU A 250 13.91 8.29 -21.59
CA LEU A 250 14.84 7.30 -22.16
C LEU A 250 15.58 6.45 -21.10
N GLY A 251 14.92 6.15 -19.99
CA GLY A 251 15.49 5.43 -18.85
C GLY A 251 16.55 6.22 -18.06
N SER A 252 17.38 5.47 -17.34
CA SER A 252 18.28 5.99 -16.30
C SER A 252 19.77 5.77 -16.61
N ILE A 253 20.65 6.50 -15.91
CA ILE A 253 22.11 6.31 -15.91
C ILE A 253 22.61 6.19 -14.45
N ARG A 254 23.40 5.15 -14.15
CA ARG A 254 23.98 4.93 -12.81
C ARG A 254 25.16 5.85 -12.54
N ASN A 255 25.11 6.55 -11.40
CA ASN A 255 26.07 7.56 -10.99
C ASN A 255 27.38 6.93 -10.47
N THR A 256 28.20 6.49 -11.43
CA THR A 256 29.42 5.68 -11.24
C THR A 256 30.68 6.34 -11.79
N GLU A 257 30.55 7.45 -12.51
CA GLU A 257 31.64 8.07 -13.27
C GLU A 257 32.79 8.57 -12.39
N TRP A 258 32.46 9.04 -11.19
CA TRP A 258 33.39 9.50 -10.14
C TRP A 258 34.22 8.36 -9.51
N LEU A 259 33.85 7.09 -9.74
CA LEU A 259 34.57 5.91 -9.23
C LEU A 259 35.62 5.37 -10.20
N ARG A 260 35.79 5.98 -11.39
CA ARG A 260 36.63 5.44 -12.48
C ARG A 260 38.07 5.13 -12.06
N GLU A 261 38.63 5.90 -11.13
CA GLU A 261 40.02 5.76 -10.67
C GLU A 261 40.14 5.01 -9.33
N SER A 262 39.01 4.62 -8.71
CA SER A 262 38.98 3.94 -7.39
C SER A 262 39.45 2.47 -7.41
N GLY A 263 39.56 1.85 -8.59
CA GLY A 263 39.84 0.42 -8.74
C GLY A 263 38.64 -0.52 -8.50
N LEU A 264 37.46 0.01 -8.16
CA LEU A 264 36.22 -0.76 -8.03
C LEU A 264 35.70 -1.27 -9.40
N ALA A 265 35.00 -2.40 -9.39
CA ALA A 265 34.23 -2.95 -10.51
C ALA A 265 32.93 -2.16 -10.73
N ALA A 266 33.08 -0.86 -11.03
CA ALA A 266 32.01 0.08 -11.34
C ALA A 266 31.93 0.36 -12.85
N GLY A 267 30.71 0.47 -13.38
CA GLY A 267 30.46 0.81 -14.78
C GLY A 267 29.00 1.09 -15.08
N VAL A 268 28.61 1.02 -16.35
CA VAL A 268 27.23 1.32 -16.82
C VAL A 268 26.14 0.50 -16.10
N TRP A 269 26.49 -0.72 -15.66
CA TRP A 269 25.61 -1.62 -14.93
C TRP A 269 25.58 -1.39 -13.41
N GLY A 270 26.37 -0.46 -12.89
CA GLY A 270 26.49 -0.15 -11.48
C GLY A 270 27.81 -0.61 -10.86
N ILE A 271 27.85 -0.62 -9.54
CA ILE A 271 28.95 -1.11 -8.71
C ILE A 271 28.69 -2.58 -8.41
N THR A 272 29.55 -3.45 -8.91
CA THR A 272 29.42 -4.89 -8.64
C THR A 272 29.72 -5.18 -7.18
N CYS A 273 28.82 -5.89 -6.51
CA CYS A 273 28.90 -6.23 -5.09
C CYS A 273 28.72 -7.73 -4.86
N ASP A 274 29.14 -8.23 -3.71
CA ASP A 274 28.75 -9.55 -3.22
C ASP A 274 27.31 -9.57 -2.65
N THR A 275 26.84 -10.73 -2.20
CA THR A 275 25.54 -10.82 -1.51
C THR A 275 25.50 -10.07 -0.17
N GLY A 276 26.64 -9.70 0.41
CA GLY A 276 26.72 -8.89 1.62
C GLY A 276 26.70 -7.37 1.37
N CYS A 277 26.43 -6.94 0.14
CA CYS A 277 26.50 -5.56 -0.32
C CYS A 277 27.91 -4.92 -0.27
N ARG A 278 28.98 -5.73 -0.16
CA ARG A 278 30.38 -5.25 -0.23
C ARG A 278 30.80 -5.12 -1.69
N ALA A 279 31.41 -4.01 -2.05
CA ALA A 279 31.86 -3.75 -3.41
C ALA A 279 33.04 -4.67 -3.80
N LEU A 280 33.13 -5.01 -5.08
CA LEU A 280 34.24 -5.75 -5.66
C LEU A 280 35.22 -4.82 -6.37
N ASP A 281 36.51 -5.16 -6.36
CA ASP A 281 37.52 -4.56 -7.24
C ASP A 281 37.43 -5.12 -8.67
N ILE A 282 38.14 -4.50 -9.62
CA ILE A 282 38.25 -4.96 -11.02
C ILE A 282 38.86 -6.37 -11.19
N HIS A 283 39.35 -7.00 -10.13
CA HIS A 283 39.86 -8.36 -10.09
C HIS A 283 38.90 -9.35 -9.39
N GLY A 284 37.69 -8.90 -9.02
CA GLY A 284 36.67 -9.69 -8.34
C GLY A 284 36.93 -9.92 -6.84
N ARG A 285 37.85 -9.18 -6.23
CA ARG A 285 38.13 -9.25 -4.78
C ARG A 285 37.21 -8.31 -4.02
N VAL A 286 36.82 -8.70 -2.81
CA VAL A 286 35.96 -7.88 -1.95
C VAL A 286 36.77 -6.74 -1.32
N ALA A 287 36.27 -5.50 -1.43
CA ALA A 287 36.70 -4.37 -0.63
C ALA A 287 35.90 -4.32 0.67
N ASP A 288 36.45 -4.88 1.76
CA ASP A 288 35.70 -5.17 3.00
C ASP A 288 35.10 -3.95 3.74
N ASP A 289 35.62 -2.75 3.47
CA ASP A 289 35.19 -1.48 4.06
C ASP A 289 34.41 -0.58 3.08
N VAL A 290 34.12 -1.08 1.87
CA VAL A 290 33.36 -0.37 0.82
C VAL A 290 32.08 -1.14 0.50
N PHE A 291 30.94 -0.48 0.62
CA PHE A 291 29.61 -1.05 0.41
C PHE A 291 28.85 -0.28 -0.67
N ALA A 292 27.85 -0.90 -1.31
CA ALA A 292 26.91 -0.18 -2.17
C ALA A 292 25.47 -0.71 -2.06
N ALA A 293 24.49 0.19 -2.23
CA ALA A 293 23.07 -0.13 -2.12
C ALA A 293 22.18 0.78 -2.99
N GLY A 294 20.98 0.29 -3.35
CA GLY A 294 20.01 1.02 -4.19
C GLY A 294 20.37 0.99 -5.67
N ASP A 295 19.83 1.94 -6.45
CA ASP A 295 19.85 1.91 -7.92
C ASP A 295 21.25 1.78 -8.57
N VAL A 296 22.30 2.16 -7.84
CA VAL A 296 23.71 2.08 -8.28
C VAL A 296 24.35 0.70 -8.07
N ALA A 297 23.77 -0.16 -7.22
CA ALA A 297 24.34 -1.46 -6.88
C ALA A 297 23.95 -2.54 -7.91
N ARG A 298 24.91 -3.43 -8.18
CA ARG A 298 24.76 -4.61 -9.04
C ARG A 298 25.16 -5.85 -8.23
N CYS A 299 24.18 -6.68 -7.86
CA CYS A 299 24.38 -7.74 -6.86
C CYS A 299 23.90 -9.12 -7.35
N PRO A 300 24.57 -10.22 -6.98
CA PRO A 300 24.16 -11.56 -7.38
C PRO A 300 22.93 -12.01 -6.59
N ASN A 301 21.95 -12.61 -7.25
CA ASN A 301 20.77 -13.18 -6.57
C ASN A 301 20.69 -14.70 -6.78
N PRO A 302 20.74 -15.53 -5.71
CA PRO A 302 20.71 -16.99 -5.82
C PRO A 302 19.46 -17.55 -6.52
N ILE A 303 18.30 -16.90 -6.39
CA ILE A 303 17.04 -17.31 -7.04
C ILE A 303 17.20 -17.29 -8.57
N TYR A 304 18.02 -16.36 -9.08
CA TYR A 304 18.29 -16.17 -10.50
C TYR A 304 19.67 -16.70 -10.89
N GLU A 305 20.01 -17.89 -10.38
CA GLU A 305 21.24 -18.64 -10.69
C GLU A 305 22.54 -17.90 -10.32
N TYR A 306 22.52 -17.07 -9.27
CA TYR A 306 23.64 -16.18 -8.86
C TYR A 306 24.06 -15.17 -9.94
N ARG A 307 23.20 -14.91 -10.94
CA ARG A 307 23.45 -13.83 -11.91
C ARG A 307 23.38 -12.47 -11.24
N LEU A 308 24.20 -11.55 -11.73
CA LEU A 308 24.24 -10.16 -11.28
C LEU A 308 22.98 -9.42 -11.75
N ILE A 309 22.22 -8.86 -10.82
CA ILE A 309 21.02 -8.07 -11.09
C ILE A 309 21.28 -6.61 -10.74
N ALA A 310 20.86 -5.71 -11.63
CA ALA A 310 20.78 -4.28 -11.36
C ALA A 310 19.30 -3.86 -11.31
N LEU A 311 18.92 -3.10 -10.28
CA LEU A 311 17.53 -2.87 -9.85
C LEU A 311 17.27 -1.39 -9.58
N GLU A 312 16.16 -0.85 -10.08
CA GLU A 312 15.73 0.54 -9.84
C GLU A 312 14.39 0.58 -9.08
N HIS A 313 14.29 -0.23 -8.03
CA HIS A 313 13.07 -0.44 -7.24
C HIS A 313 13.19 0.14 -5.82
N TRP A 314 12.13 0.83 -5.37
CA TRP A 314 12.08 1.50 -4.06
C TRP A 314 12.31 0.53 -2.88
N SER A 315 11.65 -0.63 -2.88
CA SER A 315 11.81 -1.66 -1.84
C SER A 315 13.22 -2.21 -1.77
N ASN A 316 13.82 -2.54 -2.93
CA ASN A 316 15.22 -2.95 -3.00
C ASN A 316 16.15 -1.87 -2.40
N ALA A 317 15.94 -0.59 -2.70
CA ALA A 317 16.75 0.49 -2.16
C ALA A 317 16.67 0.62 -0.62
N VAL A 318 15.53 0.24 -0.01
CA VAL A 318 15.38 0.17 1.46
C VAL A 318 16.07 -1.09 2.01
N GLU A 319 15.67 -2.27 1.53
CA GLU A 319 16.13 -3.56 2.05
C GLU A 319 17.65 -3.75 1.88
N GLN A 320 18.20 -3.38 0.72
CA GLN A 320 19.63 -3.49 0.44
C GLN A 320 20.47 -2.52 1.27
N ALA A 321 19.92 -1.34 1.59
CA ALA A 321 20.55 -0.37 2.46
C ALA A 321 20.57 -0.85 3.93
N GLU A 322 19.49 -1.46 4.39
CA GLU A 322 19.42 -2.09 5.71
C GLU A 322 20.37 -3.30 5.81
N VAL A 323 20.53 -4.10 4.75
CA VAL A 323 21.52 -5.19 4.71
C VAL A 323 22.95 -4.64 4.72
N ALA A 324 23.25 -3.63 3.90
CA ALA A 324 24.57 -3.01 3.87
C ALA A 324 24.95 -2.41 5.25
N ALA A 325 24.06 -1.61 5.84
CA ALA A 325 24.24 -1.01 7.16
C ALA A 325 24.53 -2.05 8.25
N HIS A 326 23.73 -3.12 8.32
CA HIS A 326 23.96 -4.22 9.26
C HIS A 326 25.34 -4.87 9.05
N ASN A 327 25.73 -5.17 7.80
CA ASN A 327 27.01 -5.79 7.47
C ASN A 327 28.22 -4.86 7.71
N MET A 328 28.00 -3.54 7.67
CA MET A 328 28.98 -2.50 8.00
C MET A 328 29.32 -2.44 9.50
N VAL A 329 28.52 -3.02 10.40
CA VAL A 329 28.77 -3.00 11.86
C VAL A 329 28.77 -4.38 12.52
N SER A 330 28.56 -5.44 11.74
CA SER A 330 28.53 -6.84 12.20
C SER A 330 29.85 -7.56 12.00
N ALA A 331 30.12 -8.58 12.83
CA ALA A 331 31.25 -9.48 12.64
C ALA A 331 31.00 -10.38 11.43
N GLN A 332 32.07 -10.93 10.84
CA GLN A 332 31.97 -11.71 9.60
C GLN A 332 31.00 -12.90 9.68
N ALA A 333 30.87 -13.52 10.84
CA ALA A 333 29.96 -14.65 11.07
C ALA A 333 28.48 -14.25 11.16
N ASP A 334 28.20 -12.98 11.49
CA ASP A 334 26.84 -12.45 11.71
C ASP A 334 26.31 -11.72 10.47
N ARG A 335 27.16 -11.46 9.46
CA ARG A 335 26.78 -10.77 8.21
C ARG A 335 25.67 -11.52 7.47
N ARG A 336 24.62 -10.80 7.08
CA ARG A 336 23.44 -11.32 6.38
C ARG A 336 23.49 -11.07 4.87
N PRO A 337 23.03 -11.99 4.02
CA PRO A 337 22.95 -11.79 2.58
C PRO A 337 21.70 -11.00 2.18
N HIS A 338 21.83 -10.18 1.13
CA HIS A 338 20.74 -9.56 0.39
C HIS A 338 20.12 -10.58 -0.56
N LEU A 339 18.94 -11.09 -0.21
CA LEU A 339 18.24 -12.16 -0.93
C LEU A 339 16.84 -11.74 -1.39
N SER A 340 16.53 -10.44 -1.42
CA SER A 340 15.18 -9.97 -1.72
C SER A 340 14.74 -10.35 -3.12
N ILE A 341 13.44 -10.58 -3.27
CA ILE A 341 12.81 -10.72 -4.58
C ILE A 341 12.42 -9.32 -5.05
N PRO A 342 12.79 -8.91 -6.28
CA PRO A 342 12.42 -7.61 -6.82
C PRO A 342 10.89 -7.40 -6.79
N LEU A 343 10.48 -6.21 -6.35
CA LEU A 343 9.08 -5.82 -6.19
C LEU A 343 8.94 -4.38 -6.69
N PHE A 344 8.00 -4.12 -7.61
CA PHE A 344 7.70 -2.75 -8.05
C PHE A 344 6.22 -2.53 -8.29
N TRP A 345 5.83 -1.26 -8.37
CA TRP A 345 4.49 -0.83 -8.81
C TRP A 345 4.58 0.38 -9.75
N SER A 346 3.53 0.56 -10.54
CA SER A 346 3.26 1.74 -11.37
C SER A 346 1.74 1.98 -11.38
N ILE A 347 1.33 3.22 -11.59
CA ILE A 347 -0.09 3.58 -11.71
C ILE A 347 -0.22 4.44 -12.97
N GLN A 348 -0.97 3.93 -13.94
CA GLN A 348 -1.14 4.57 -15.25
C GLN A 348 -2.53 4.27 -15.78
N PHE A 349 -3.21 5.28 -16.32
CA PHE A 349 -4.56 5.22 -16.89
C PHE A 349 -5.60 4.58 -15.94
N GLY A 350 -5.47 4.88 -14.65
CA GLY A 350 -6.29 4.31 -13.57
C GLY A 350 -5.93 2.89 -13.13
N VAL A 351 -5.09 2.17 -13.89
CA VAL A 351 -4.68 0.78 -13.60
C VAL A 351 -3.47 0.75 -12.67
N ASN A 352 -3.54 -0.09 -11.64
CA ASN A 352 -2.43 -0.37 -10.72
C ASN A 352 -1.65 -1.60 -11.23
N ILE A 353 -0.49 -1.35 -11.83
CA ILE A 353 0.41 -2.38 -12.30
C ILE A 353 1.39 -2.70 -11.18
N LYS A 354 1.54 -3.97 -10.83
CA LYS A 354 2.49 -4.44 -9.81
C LYS A 354 3.20 -5.68 -10.28
N SER A 355 4.45 -5.86 -9.87
CA SER A 355 5.25 -7.04 -10.23
C SER A 355 6.02 -7.58 -9.04
N VAL A 356 6.23 -8.90 -9.06
CA VAL A 356 7.16 -9.62 -8.19
C VAL A 356 8.09 -10.49 -9.03
N GLY A 357 9.37 -10.52 -8.69
CA GLY A 357 10.40 -11.27 -9.41
C GLY A 357 10.93 -10.56 -10.65
N VAL A 358 11.50 -11.33 -11.58
CA VAL A 358 12.24 -10.83 -12.75
C VAL A 358 11.64 -11.38 -14.05
N PRO A 359 10.69 -10.66 -14.68
CA PRO A 359 10.08 -11.11 -15.94
C PRO A 359 11.12 -11.35 -17.04
N THR A 360 12.14 -10.48 -17.13
CA THR A 360 13.24 -10.55 -18.13
C THR A 360 14.16 -11.77 -17.99
N PHE A 361 13.96 -12.63 -16.98
CA PHE A 361 14.67 -13.90 -16.82
C PHE A 361 13.88 -15.11 -17.36
N ALA A 362 12.62 -14.92 -17.73
CA ALA A 362 11.71 -15.99 -18.15
C ALA A 362 11.93 -16.45 -19.61
N ASP A 363 11.52 -17.68 -19.91
CA ASP A 363 11.36 -18.23 -21.26
C ASP A 363 9.89 -18.43 -21.66
N GLU A 364 8.97 -18.49 -20.70
CA GLU A 364 7.52 -18.63 -20.92
C GLU A 364 6.70 -17.65 -20.06
N VAL A 365 5.49 -17.31 -20.53
CA VAL A 365 4.49 -16.50 -19.80
C VAL A 365 3.10 -17.12 -19.97
N VAL A 366 2.25 -17.00 -18.94
CA VAL A 366 0.86 -17.47 -18.97
C VAL A 366 -0.05 -16.54 -18.18
N VAL A 367 -1.23 -16.24 -18.71
CA VAL A 367 -2.29 -15.56 -17.93
C VAL A 367 -2.90 -16.58 -16.97
N THR A 368 -2.85 -16.28 -15.69
CA THR A 368 -3.24 -17.20 -14.60
C THR A 368 -4.53 -16.81 -13.91
N GLN A 369 -4.83 -15.51 -13.86
CA GLN A 369 -6.06 -14.95 -13.31
C GLN A 369 -6.55 -13.78 -14.17
N GLY A 370 -7.87 -13.59 -14.24
CA GLY A 370 -8.54 -12.45 -14.87
C GLY A 370 -8.53 -12.48 -16.40
N SER A 371 -8.69 -11.31 -17.02
CA SER A 371 -8.78 -11.13 -18.47
C SER A 371 -7.85 -10.01 -18.94
N LEU A 372 -7.21 -10.21 -20.09
CA LEU A 372 -6.42 -9.17 -20.76
C LEU A 372 -7.34 -8.03 -21.24
N ASP A 373 -8.51 -8.38 -21.79
CA ASP A 373 -9.50 -7.44 -22.35
C ASP A 373 -10.07 -6.48 -21.28
N ASP A 374 -10.23 -6.97 -20.05
CA ASP A 374 -10.70 -6.16 -18.91
C ASP A 374 -9.59 -5.28 -18.29
N HIS A 375 -8.36 -5.33 -18.86
CA HIS A 375 -7.13 -4.80 -18.27
C HIS A 375 -6.91 -5.24 -16.81
N ARG A 376 -7.43 -6.41 -16.44
CA ARG A 376 -7.46 -6.88 -15.05
C ARG A 376 -7.11 -8.36 -14.97
N PHE A 377 -5.83 -8.63 -14.80
CA PHE A 377 -5.27 -9.96 -14.91
C PHE A 377 -3.99 -10.12 -14.09
N VAL A 378 -3.52 -11.36 -14.00
CA VAL A 378 -2.16 -11.68 -13.58
C VAL A 378 -1.51 -12.57 -14.63
N THR A 379 -0.30 -12.22 -15.02
CA THR A 379 0.60 -13.08 -15.80
C THR A 379 1.63 -13.68 -14.86
N ALA A 380 1.79 -15.01 -14.88
CA ALA A 380 2.92 -15.68 -14.27
C ALA A 380 3.98 -15.96 -15.34
N TYR A 381 5.25 -15.86 -14.96
CA TYR A 381 6.40 -16.05 -15.83
C TYR A 381 7.19 -17.27 -15.37
N GLY A 382 7.62 -18.08 -16.33
CA GLY A 382 8.35 -19.31 -16.14
C GLY A 382 9.76 -19.25 -16.71
N TYR A 383 10.72 -19.90 -16.06
CA TYR A 383 12.00 -20.26 -16.67
C TYR A 383 12.22 -21.75 -16.50
N ARG A 384 12.38 -22.51 -17.60
CA ARG A 384 12.64 -23.96 -17.56
C ARG A 384 11.67 -24.75 -16.65
N GLY A 385 10.38 -24.39 -16.66
CA GLY A 385 9.36 -25.07 -15.86
C GLY A 385 9.37 -24.74 -14.36
N ARG A 386 9.99 -23.62 -13.92
CA ARG A 386 9.77 -23.03 -12.58
C ARG A 386 9.27 -21.58 -12.65
N VAL A 387 8.48 -21.14 -11.68
CA VAL A 387 7.99 -19.75 -11.60
C VAL A 387 9.13 -18.80 -11.22
N THR A 388 9.26 -17.66 -11.94
CA THR A 388 10.35 -16.69 -11.76
C THR A 388 9.89 -15.24 -11.61
N ALA A 389 8.68 -14.91 -12.07
CA ALA A 389 8.02 -13.63 -11.84
C ALA A 389 6.49 -13.75 -11.92
N ALA A 390 5.79 -12.72 -11.45
CA ALA A 390 4.39 -12.47 -11.80
C ALA A 390 4.10 -10.97 -11.88
N VAL A 391 3.26 -10.58 -12.85
CA VAL A 391 2.83 -9.20 -13.08
C VAL A 391 1.31 -9.13 -13.03
N SER A 392 0.79 -8.26 -12.16
CA SER A 392 -0.63 -7.98 -11.97
C SER A 392 -0.99 -6.64 -12.60
N PHE A 393 -2.10 -6.60 -13.31
CA PHE A 393 -2.87 -5.39 -13.63
C PHE A 393 -4.17 -5.47 -12.81
N ASP A 394 -4.38 -4.54 -11.86
CA ASP A 394 -5.59 -4.44 -11.03
C ASP A 394 -6.06 -5.76 -10.33
N ASN A 395 -5.15 -6.71 -10.12
CA ASN A 395 -5.40 -7.99 -9.44
C ASN A 395 -4.27 -8.35 -8.45
N GLY A 396 -3.74 -7.33 -7.77
CA GLY A 396 -2.48 -7.41 -7.01
C GLY A 396 -2.50 -8.31 -5.78
N LYS A 397 -3.67 -8.80 -5.34
CA LYS A 397 -3.83 -9.76 -4.24
C LYS A 397 -3.06 -11.07 -4.46
N TRP A 398 -2.83 -11.46 -5.72
CA TRP A 398 -2.13 -12.70 -6.04
C TRP A 398 -0.59 -12.60 -5.90
N LEU A 399 -0.02 -11.41 -5.75
CA LEU A 399 1.44 -11.25 -5.84
C LEU A 399 2.21 -11.85 -4.66
N ASP A 400 1.67 -11.81 -3.43
CA ASP A 400 2.32 -12.47 -2.29
C ASP A 400 2.28 -14.01 -2.44
N HIS A 401 1.23 -14.57 -3.06
CA HIS A 401 1.21 -15.98 -3.43
C HIS A 401 2.33 -16.30 -4.44
N TYR A 402 2.47 -15.50 -5.51
CA TYR A 402 3.55 -15.68 -6.47
C TYR A 402 4.94 -15.46 -5.88
N ARG A 403 5.12 -14.53 -4.92
CA ARG A 403 6.39 -14.37 -4.21
C ARG A 403 6.81 -15.68 -3.54
N ARG A 404 5.88 -16.35 -2.85
CA ARG A 404 6.12 -17.67 -2.22
C ARG A 404 6.41 -18.76 -3.25
N LEU A 405 5.77 -18.74 -4.43
CA LEU A 405 6.10 -19.68 -5.51
C LEU A 405 7.53 -19.47 -6.06
N ILE A 406 7.97 -18.21 -6.21
CA ILE A 406 9.33 -17.86 -6.67
C ILE A 406 10.37 -18.21 -5.60
N GLU A 407 10.16 -17.80 -4.34
CA GLU A 407 10.97 -18.16 -3.15
C GLU A 407 11.24 -19.67 -3.08
N THR A 408 10.24 -20.48 -3.45
CA THR A 408 10.27 -21.93 -3.30
C THR A 408 10.51 -22.70 -4.60
N ALA A 409 10.87 -21.99 -5.69
CA ALA A 409 11.10 -22.53 -7.04
C ALA A 409 10.00 -23.50 -7.51
N ALA A 410 8.74 -23.12 -7.29
CA ALA A 410 7.58 -23.94 -7.60
C ALA A 410 7.45 -24.21 -9.12
N PRO A 411 6.83 -25.34 -9.53
CA PRO A 411 6.65 -25.67 -10.94
C PRO A 411 5.84 -24.62 -11.72
N PHE A 412 6.21 -24.45 -12.98
CA PHE A 412 5.49 -23.65 -13.98
C PHE A 412 4.92 -24.55 -15.09
N PRO A 413 3.70 -24.31 -15.59
CA PRO A 413 2.75 -23.31 -15.11
C PRO A 413 2.24 -23.63 -13.69
N PRO A 414 1.99 -22.60 -12.86
CA PRO A 414 1.55 -22.80 -11.49
C PRO A 414 0.11 -23.34 -11.45
N PRO A 415 -0.21 -24.33 -10.60
CA PRO A 415 -1.57 -24.81 -10.44
C PRO A 415 -2.44 -23.72 -9.78
N CYS A 416 -3.53 -23.33 -10.44
CA CYS A 416 -4.33 -22.18 -10.05
C CYS A 416 -5.84 -22.49 -10.01
N PRO A 417 -6.35 -23.21 -8.98
CA PRO A 417 -7.76 -23.57 -8.87
C PRO A 417 -8.58 -22.40 -8.27
N THR A 418 -8.76 -21.32 -9.04
CA THR A 418 -9.35 -20.04 -8.58
C THR A 418 -10.60 -19.68 -9.40
N PRO A 419 -11.52 -18.82 -8.91
CA PRO A 419 -12.76 -18.51 -9.64
C PRO A 419 -12.52 -17.56 -10.82
N ASP A 420 -11.39 -16.84 -10.80
CA ASP A 420 -10.92 -15.93 -11.84
C ASP A 420 -9.92 -16.59 -12.81
N GLN A 421 -9.77 -17.92 -12.81
CA GLN A 421 -8.87 -18.62 -13.72
C GLN A 421 -9.36 -18.53 -15.19
N PRO A 422 -8.51 -18.15 -16.17
CA PRO A 422 -8.86 -18.18 -17.59
C PRO A 422 -9.14 -19.60 -18.09
N ALA A 423 -10.20 -19.76 -18.90
CA ALA A 423 -10.58 -21.05 -19.47
C ALA A 423 -9.50 -21.67 -20.38
N ASP A 424 -8.69 -20.83 -21.03
CA ASP A 424 -7.59 -21.22 -21.92
C ASP A 424 -6.21 -20.87 -21.32
N MET A 425 -5.97 -21.26 -20.07
CA MET A 425 -4.66 -21.12 -19.40
C MET A 425 -3.58 -21.97 -20.10
N LYS A 426 -2.87 -21.38 -21.07
CA LYS A 426 -1.81 -22.02 -21.86
C LYS A 426 -0.53 -21.17 -21.84
N PRO A 427 0.61 -21.71 -21.38
CA PRO A 427 1.90 -21.06 -21.55
C PRO A 427 2.22 -20.79 -23.02
N VAL A 428 2.82 -19.62 -23.26
CA VAL A 428 3.41 -19.24 -24.54
C VAL A 428 4.83 -18.72 -24.30
N PRO A 429 5.73 -18.78 -25.30
CA PRO A 429 7.03 -18.16 -25.20
C PRO A 429 6.90 -16.67 -24.86
N VAL A 430 7.71 -16.17 -23.93
CA VAL A 430 7.79 -14.74 -23.65
C VAL A 430 8.78 -14.10 -24.63
N ASP A 431 8.34 -13.05 -25.33
CA ASP A 431 9.17 -12.33 -26.29
C ASP A 431 9.62 -10.99 -25.68
N PHE A 432 10.94 -10.77 -25.64
CA PHE A 432 11.61 -9.59 -25.10
C PHE A 432 12.48 -8.98 -26.20
N PRO A 433 12.63 -7.64 -26.23
CA PRO A 433 13.44 -6.99 -27.26
C PRO A 433 14.93 -7.34 -27.10
N GLY A 434 15.73 -7.03 -28.13
CA GLY A 434 17.17 -7.30 -28.14
C GLY A 434 17.93 -6.66 -26.96
N PRO A 435 19.15 -7.14 -26.65
CA PRO A 435 19.90 -6.76 -25.46
C PRO A 435 20.15 -5.25 -25.32
N ASP A 436 20.33 -4.52 -26.43
CA ASP A 436 20.54 -3.07 -26.43
C ASP A 436 19.30 -2.25 -26.02
N LEU A 437 18.10 -2.78 -26.30
CA LEU A 437 16.82 -2.18 -25.89
C LEU A 437 16.49 -2.52 -24.43
N LEU A 438 16.76 -3.77 -24.00
CA LEU A 438 16.65 -4.17 -22.59
C LEU A 438 17.55 -3.31 -21.69
N ALA A 439 18.75 -2.95 -22.15
CA ALA A 439 19.68 -2.09 -21.44
C ALA A 439 19.18 -0.65 -21.18
N GLN A 440 18.16 -0.20 -21.92
CA GLN A 440 17.67 1.18 -21.87
C GLN A 440 16.32 1.30 -21.16
N GLY A 441 15.43 0.31 -21.29
CA GLY A 441 14.03 0.40 -20.84
C GLY A 441 13.63 -0.41 -19.61
N ALA A 442 14.45 -1.35 -19.13
CA ALA A 442 14.06 -2.27 -18.07
C ALA A 442 14.48 -1.80 -16.66
N THR A 443 13.52 -1.75 -15.73
CA THR A 443 13.77 -1.39 -14.30
C THR A 443 14.48 -2.50 -13.50
N VAL A 444 14.54 -3.70 -14.07
CA VAL A 444 15.26 -4.86 -13.56
C VAL A 444 15.88 -5.65 -14.71
N VAL A 445 17.21 -5.82 -14.67
CA VAL A 445 17.97 -6.54 -15.70
C VAL A 445 18.94 -7.51 -15.07
N VAL A 446 19.01 -8.70 -15.65
CA VAL A 446 20.02 -9.72 -15.36
C VAL A 446 21.22 -9.52 -16.28
N THR A 447 22.40 -9.32 -15.70
CA THR A 447 23.59 -8.74 -16.36
C THR A 447 24.78 -9.72 -16.42
N GLY A 448 24.52 -11.02 -16.47
CA GLY A 448 25.55 -12.06 -16.56
C GLY A 448 26.10 -12.51 -15.20
N HIS A 449 27.36 -12.99 -15.20
CA HIS A 449 28.03 -13.55 -14.01
C HIS A 449 29.39 -12.91 -13.73
N ASP A 450 30.04 -12.29 -14.73
CA ASP A 450 31.38 -11.70 -14.55
C ASP A 450 31.29 -10.23 -14.06
N PRO A 451 32.03 -9.84 -13.01
CA PRO A 451 32.09 -8.44 -12.56
C PRO A 451 32.46 -7.44 -13.65
N GLY A 452 33.30 -7.83 -14.62
CA GLY A 452 33.70 -7.04 -15.78
C GLY A 452 32.78 -7.15 -17.00
N GLU A 453 31.74 -7.99 -16.97
CA GLU A 453 30.85 -8.25 -18.11
C GLU A 453 30.09 -6.98 -18.54
N ARG A 454 30.10 -6.68 -19.85
CA ARG A 454 29.41 -5.51 -20.42
C ARG A 454 28.23 -5.84 -21.33
N LEU A 455 28.04 -7.12 -21.68
CA LEU A 455 27.01 -7.59 -22.62
C LEU A 455 25.87 -8.31 -21.88
N VAL A 456 24.65 -8.19 -22.41
CA VAL A 456 23.48 -8.96 -21.97
C VAL A 456 23.33 -10.17 -22.90
N THR A 457 23.22 -11.38 -22.34
CA THR A 457 23.06 -12.62 -23.13
C THR A 457 21.84 -13.44 -22.71
N ALA A 458 20.96 -13.73 -23.67
CA ALA A 458 19.89 -14.72 -23.53
C ALA A 458 20.49 -16.14 -23.51
N GLY A 459 20.12 -16.97 -22.53
CA GLY A 459 20.91 -18.13 -22.13
C GLY A 459 20.68 -19.42 -22.93
N GLN A 460 21.68 -20.33 -22.90
CA GLN A 460 21.58 -21.70 -23.42
C GLN A 460 21.69 -22.79 -22.32
N ARG A 461 21.37 -24.02 -22.74
CA ARG A 461 20.92 -25.22 -22.01
C ARG A 461 21.96 -25.87 -21.07
N HIS A 462 21.51 -26.51 -19.96
CA HIS A 462 21.64 -27.98 -19.71
C HIS A 462 20.98 -28.50 -18.39
N ARG A 463 20.31 -29.67 -18.52
CA ARG A 463 19.66 -30.68 -17.61
C ARG A 463 19.58 -30.62 -16.05
N GLN A 464 18.36 -30.95 -15.56
CA GLN A 464 17.90 -31.96 -14.52
C GLN A 464 18.67 -32.10 -13.17
N GLU A 465 18.12 -32.40 -11.98
CA GLU A 465 16.78 -32.66 -11.36
C GLU A 465 17.00 -32.74 -9.81
N GLY A 466 16.03 -32.81 -8.86
CA GLY A 466 14.56 -32.76 -8.87
C GLY A 466 13.91 -33.59 -7.71
N GLY A 467 13.34 -32.96 -6.66
CA GLY A 467 12.61 -33.67 -5.58
C GLY A 467 12.29 -32.88 -4.29
N ARG A 468 11.09 -33.06 -3.70
CA ARG A 468 10.61 -32.38 -2.47
C ARG A 468 9.57 -33.23 -1.73
N THR A 469 9.48 -33.11 -0.39
CA THR A 469 8.54 -33.88 0.46
C THR A 469 7.90 -33.00 1.53
N THR A 470 6.66 -33.32 1.93
CA THR A 470 5.85 -32.60 2.94
C THR A 470 5.72 -33.38 4.26
N THR A 471 5.34 -32.69 5.35
CA THR A 471 5.04 -33.30 6.67
C THR A 471 3.80 -32.69 7.34
N SER A 472 3.18 -33.46 8.24
CA SER A 472 1.85 -33.26 8.83
C SER A 472 1.80 -32.46 10.14
N GLY A 473 0.70 -31.75 10.38
CA GLY A 473 0.43 -30.99 11.62
C GLY A 473 -0.17 -31.78 12.80
N THR A 474 -0.31 -31.10 13.94
CA THR A 474 -0.65 -31.66 15.27
C THR A 474 -1.95 -31.04 15.84
N PRO A 475 -2.75 -31.70 16.69
CA PRO A 475 -4.08 -31.18 17.08
C PRO A 475 -4.12 -30.43 18.43
N GLY A 476 -4.76 -29.25 18.41
CA GLY A 476 -5.92 -28.96 19.28
C GLY A 476 -5.73 -28.20 20.61
N THR A 477 -6.42 -27.06 20.72
CA THR A 477 -6.78 -26.39 21.99
C THR A 477 -8.25 -25.94 21.95
N SER A 478 -9.17 -26.83 22.35
CA SER A 478 -10.62 -26.58 22.26
C SER A 478 -11.20 -26.07 23.59
N GLY A 479 -11.56 -24.78 23.65
CA GLY A 479 -12.27 -24.20 24.80
C GLY A 479 -12.07 -22.70 25.01
N THR A 480 -10.93 -22.14 24.58
CA THR A 480 -10.65 -20.70 24.72
C THR A 480 -11.63 -19.85 23.91
N LEU A 481 -12.02 -20.27 22.71
CA LEU A 481 -13.02 -19.57 21.89
C LEU A 481 -14.39 -19.54 22.57
N GLN A 482 -14.83 -20.65 23.17
CA GLN A 482 -16.11 -20.72 23.87
C GLN A 482 -16.14 -19.76 25.06
N ARG A 483 -15.03 -19.64 25.80
CA ARG A 483 -14.85 -18.66 26.88
C ARG A 483 -14.85 -17.20 26.38
N ILE A 484 -14.36 -16.94 25.17
CA ILE A 484 -14.45 -15.61 24.52
C ILE A 484 -15.90 -15.30 24.13
N PHE A 485 -16.67 -16.29 23.70
CA PHE A 485 -18.08 -16.09 23.33
C PHE A 485 -19.00 -15.94 24.53
N ASP A 486 -18.63 -16.48 25.69
CA ASP A 486 -19.31 -16.22 26.96
C ASP A 486 -19.35 -14.71 27.29
N TYR A 487 -20.48 -14.24 27.83
CA TYR A 487 -20.69 -12.83 28.17
C TYR A 487 -19.74 -12.34 29.28
N SER A 488 -19.31 -13.23 30.18
CA SER A 488 -18.39 -12.90 31.28
C SER A 488 -17.03 -12.35 30.79
N ALA A 489 -16.63 -12.67 29.55
CA ALA A 489 -15.42 -12.15 28.93
C ALA A 489 -15.57 -10.76 28.26
N ARG A 490 -16.77 -10.17 28.20
CA ARG A 490 -16.99 -8.90 27.45
C ARG A 490 -16.23 -7.71 28.06
N ALA A 491 -16.16 -7.60 29.38
CA ALA A 491 -15.49 -6.48 30.03
C ALA A 491 -13.99 -6.45 29.68
N ASP A 492 -13.31 -7.59 29.83
CA ASP A 492 -11.89 -7.77 29.48
C ASP A 492 -11.65 -9.12 28.76
N PRO A 493 -11.66 -9.13 27.41
CA PRO A 493 -11.37 -10.34 26.62
C PRO A 493 -9.88 -10.53 26.34
N TYR A 494 -9.01 -9.55 26.65
CA TYR A 494 -7.62 -9.53 26.19
C TYR A 494 -6.75 -10.66 26.78
N PRO A 495 -6.92 -11.10 28.04
CA PRO A 495 -6.25 -12.30 28.57
C PRO A 495 -6.57 -13.56 27.77
N LEU A 496 -7.82 -13.73 27.29
CA LEU A 496 -8.23 -14.86 26.47
C LEU A 496 -7.66 -14.77 25.05
N TYR A 497 -7.56 -13.56 24.49
CA TYR A 497 -6.87 -13.34 23.22
C TYR A 497 -5.38 -13.68 23.33
N ALA A 498 -4.72 -13.32 24.43
CA ALA A 498 -3.33 -13.69 24.70
C ALA A 498 -3.14 -15.21 24.88
N GLU A 499 -4.11 -15.91 25.45
CA GLU A 499 -4.16 -17.37 25.50
C GLU A 499 -4.27 -17.96 24.08
N LEU A 500 -5.17 -17.44 23.25
CA LEU A 500 -5.41 -17.92 21.88
C LEU A 500 -4.21 -17.69 20.95
N ARG A 501 -3.48 -16.56 21.10
CA ARG A 501 -2.23 -16.27 20.35
C ARG A 501 -1.10 -17.28 20.57
N ARG A 502 -1.18 -18.16 21.58
CA ARG A 502 -0.22 -19.26 21.79
C ARG A 502 -0.33 -20.33 20.70
N THR A 503 -1.49 -20.44 20.05
CA THR A 503 -1.74 -21.30 18.90
C THR A 503 -2.32 -20.42 17.78
N PRO A 504 -1.46 -19.71 17.01
CA PRO A 504 -1.88 -18.64 16.09
C PRO A 504 -3.00 -19.03 15.12
N VAL A 505 -3.04 -20.29 14.69
CA VAL A 505 -4.09 -20.92 13.87
C VAL A 505 -4.63 -22.13 14.65
N ALA A 506 -5.87 -22.06 15.12
CA ALA A 506 -6.47 -23.08 15.98
C ALA A 506 -7.75 -23.65 15.34
N ARG A 507 -7.75 -24.96 15.03
CA ARG A 507 -8.95 -25.69 14.59
C ARG A 507 -9.87 -25.96 15.78
N GLN A 508 -11.16 -25.68 15.61
CA GLN A 508 -12.23 -25.84 16.60
C GLN A 508 -12.95 -27.19 16.43
N GLU A 509 -13.77 -27.57 17.43
CA GLU A 509 -14.57 -28.80 17.42
C GLU A 509 -15.61 -28.87 16.29
N ASP A 510 -16.19 -27.73 15.90
CA ASP A 510 -17.13 -27.62 14.76
C ASP A 510 -16.44 -27.72 13.38
N GLY A 511 -15.11 -27.81 13.37
CA GLY A 511 -14.30 -27.86 12.15
C GLY A 511 -13.89 -26.50 11.60
N SER A 512 -14.34 -25.38 12.19
CA SER A 512 -13.86 -24.04 11.85
C SER A 512 -12.42 -23.81 12.32
N TYR A 513 -11.79 -22.75 11.81
CA TYR A 513 -10.42 -22.34 12.15
C TYR A 513 -10.42 -20.92 12.66
N VAL A 514 -9.73 -20.66 13.78
CA VAL A 514 -9.56 -19.31 14.34
C VAL A 514 -8.12 -18.86 14.16
N ILE A 515 -7.93 -17.63 13.68
CA ILE A 515 -6.62 -17.01 13.47
C ILE A 515 -6.51 -15.77 14.35
N SER A 516 -5.46 -15.69 15.17
CA SER A 516 -5.41 -14.76 16.31
C SER A 516 -4.18 -13.88 16.46
N ALA A 517 -3.09 -14.18 15.75
CA ALA A 517 -1.86 -13.40 15.76
C ALA A 517 -1.82 -12.41 14.58
N TYR A 518 -1.12 -11.29 14.74
CA TYR A 518 -1.18 -10.16 13.80
C TYR A 518 -0.72 -10.55 12.40
N ARG A 519 0.40 -11.27 12.32
CA ARG A 519 1.00 -11.68 11.06
C ARG A 519 0.06 -12.60 10.30
N GLU A 520 -0.38 -13.68 10.92
CA GLU A 520 -1.24 -14.68 10.30
C GLU A 520 -2.59 -14.11 9.88
N ILE A 521 -3.17 -13.17 10.64
CA ILE A 521 -4.38 -12.44 10.21
C ILE A 521 -4.10 -11.57 8.98
N THR A 522 -2.97 -10.85 8.96
CA THR A 522 -2.61 -9.95 7.85
C THR A 522 -2.28 -10.74 6.58
N ASP A 523 -1.50 -11.82 6.71
CA ASP A 523 -1.15 -12.75 5.63
C ASP A 523 -2.42 -13.34 5.00
N VAL A 524 -3.40 -13.74 5.83
CA VAL A 524 -4.67 -14.33 5.35
C VAL A 524 -5.64 -13.30 4.78
N LEU A 525 -5.76 -12.10 5.36
CA LEU A 525 -6.60 -11.02 4.79
C LEU A 525 -6.14 -10.55 3.41
N ASN A 526 -4.88 -10.80 3.06
CA ASN A 526 -4.32 -10.54 1.75
C ASN A 526 -4.15 -11.83 0.91
N ASP A 527 -4.43 -13.02 1.46
CA ASP A 527 -4.34 -14.26 0.71
C ASP A 527 -5.52 -14.38 -0.27
N PRO A 528 -5.25 -14.55 -1.57
CA PRO A 528 -6.28 -14.48 -2.60
C PRO A 528 -7.20 -15.71 -2.64
N HIS A 529 -6.88 -16.78 -1.90
CA HIS A 529 -7.77 -17.94 -1.70
C HIS A 529 -8.75 -17.74 -0.54
N LEU A 530 -8.63 -16.65 0.23
CA LEU A 530 -9.63 -16.27 1.22
C LEU A 530 -10.84 -15.66 0.50
N SER A 531 -12.02 -16.18 0.81
CA SER A 531 -13.30 -15.71 0.27
C SER A 531 -14.18 -15.07 1.34
N SER A 532 -14.87 -14.00 0.99
CA SER A 532 -15.94 -13.38 1.79
C SER A 532 -17.33 -13.91 1.47
N ASP A 533 -17.47 -14.66 0.37
CA ASP A 533 -18.72 -15.24 -0.10
C ASP A 533 -19.05 -16.53 0.64
N VAL A 534 -20.17 -16.50 1.39
CA VAL A 534 -20.67 -17.62 2.18
C VAL A 534 -21.05 -18.85 1.34
N ARG A 535 -21.23 -18.70 0.02
CA ARG A 535 -21.49 -19.81 -0.91
C ARG A 535 -20.29 -20.73 -1.08
N ASN A 536 -19.08 -20.27 -0.75
CA ASN A 536 -17.86 -21.07 -0.80
C ASN A 536 -17.62 -21.91 0.47
N LEU A 537 -18.48 -21.81 1.50
CA LEU A 537 -18.44 -22.68 2.68
C LEU A 537 -19.01 -24.06 2.37
N SER A 538 -18.42 -25.12 2.93
CA SER A 538 -18.95 -26.50 2.87
C SER A 538 -20.34 -26.63 3.51
N CYS A 539 -20.66 -25.75 4.45
CA CYS A 539 -22.00 -25.58 5.04
C CYS A 539 -22.39 -24.09 4.95
N PRO A 540 -23.06 -23.65 3.87
CA PRO A 540 -23.43 -22.25 3.69
C PRO A 540 -24.37 -21.73 4.78
N MET A 541 -24.10 -20.51 5.26
CA MET A 541 -24.96 -19.81 6.22
C MET A 541 -26.24 -19.31 5.52
N PRO A 542 -27.43 -19.40 6.14
CA PRO A 542 -28.67 -18.96 5.53
C PRO A 542 -28.70 -17.44 5.31
N SER A 543 -29.02 -17.01 4.09
CA SER A 543 -29.06 -15.59 3.72
C SER A 543 -30.26 -14.87 4.34
N GLY A 544 -30.02 -14.06 5.37
CA GLY A 544 -31.06 -13.35 6.13
C GLY A 544 -31.86 -12.28 5.35
N ASP A 545 -31.57 -12.04 4.07
CA ASP A 545 -32.19 -10.98 3.26
C ASP A 545 -33.04 -11.50 2.08
N GLY A 546 -33.46 -12.78 2.13
CA GLY A 546 -34.56 -13.30 1.30
C GLY A 546 -34.30 -13.35 -0.21
N GLY A 547 -33.04 -13.44 -0.64
CA GLY A 547 -32.66 -13.52 -2.06
C GLY A 547 -32.32 -12.19 -2.73
N ALA A 548 -32.33 -11.07 -1.99
CA ALA A 548 -31.78 -9.81 -2.49
C ALA A 548 -30.25 -9.90 -2.72
N PRO A 549 -29.67 -9.11 -3.64
CA PRO A 549 -28.23 -9.02 -3.81
C PRO A 549 -27.52 -8.69 -2.49
N SER A 550 -26.43 -9.40 -2.22
CA SER A 550 -25.54 -9.07 -1.12
C SER A 550 -24.82 -7.75 -1.41
N SER A 551 -24.35 -7.05 -0.38
CA SER A 551 -23.41 -5.95 -0.58
C SER A 551 -22.01 -6.49 -0.88
N PHE A 552 -21.16 -5.70 -1.55
CA PHE A 552 -19.84 -6.15 -2.00
C PHE A 552 -18.91 -6.64 -0.88
N ILE A 553 -19.14 -6.26 0.39
CA ILE A 553 -18.39 -6.78 1.55
C ILE A 553 -18.51 -8.31 1.75
N HIS A 554 -19.47 -8.95 1.08
CA HIS A 554 -19.70 -10.40 1.05
C HIS A 554 -19.42 -11.03 -0.33
N MET A 555 -18.68 -10.33 -1.20
CA MET A 555 -18.30 -10.78 -2.53
C MET A 555 -16.78 -10.89 -2.64
N ASP A 556 -16.34 -11.66 -3.64
CA ASP A 556 -14.94 -11.74 -4.04
C ASP A 556 -14.71 -11.00 -5.38
N SER A 557 -13.45 -10.81 -5.74
CA SER A 557 -13.07 -10.36 -7.08
C SER A 557 -13.58 -11.34 -8.16
N PRO A 558 -14.02 -10.87 -9.35
CA PRO A 558 -13.90 -9.50 -9.84
C PRO A 558 -15.04 -8.55 -9.42
N GLU A 559 -16.24 -9.06 -9.16
CA GLU A 559 -17.46 -8.28 -8.87
C GLU A 559 -17.31 -7.33 -7.68
N HIS A 560 -16.68 -7.81 -6.59
CA HIS A 560 -16.37 -6.98 -5.42
C HIS A 560 -15.68 -5.66 -5.81
N ASP A 561 -14.56 -5.76 -6.53
CA ASP A 561 -13.73 -4.60 -6.85
C ASP A 561 -14.42 -3.68 -7.86
N ARG A 562 -15.24 -4.24 -8.78
CA ARG A 562 -16.07 -3.45 -9.71
C ARG A 562 -17.03 -2.54 -8.93
N LEU A 563 -17.89 -3.12 -8.10
CA LEU A 563 -18.85 -2.36 -7.29
C LEU A 563 -18.15 -1.42 -6.30
N ARG A 564 -17.04 -1.86 -5.68
CA ARG A 564 -16.25 -1.04 -4.76
C ARG A 564 -15.58 0.14 -5.46
N ARG A 565 -15.04 -0.01 -6.69
CA ARG A 565 -14.49 1.10 -7.48
C ARG A 565 -15.56 2.13 -7.79
N MET A 566 -16.71 1.70 -8.31
CA MET A 566 -17.84 2.57 -8.65
C MET A 566 -18.30 3.37 -7.42
N ALA A 567 -18.43 2.73 -6.25
CA ALA A 567 -18.76 3.39 -4.99
C ALA A 567 -17.67 4.34 -4.49
N MET A 568 -16.39 3.91 -4.50
CA MET A 568 -15.25 4.74 -4.07
C MET A 568 -15.10 6.00 -4.94
N ARG A 569 -15.41 5.91 -6.24
CA ARG A 569 -15.36 7.05 -7.17
C ARG A 569 -16.23 8.22 -6.70
N GLN A 570 -17.39 7.92 -6.12
CA GLN A 570 -18.34 8.92 -5.64
C GLN A 570 -18.09 9.38 -4.19
N PHE A 571 -17.23 8.67 -3.44
CA PHE A 571 -16.99 8.87 -2.01
C PHE A 571 -15.62 9.47 -1.66
N GLY A 572 -14.57 9.17 -2.43
CA GLY A 572 -13.18 9.49 -2.05
C GLY A 572 -12.25 9.86 -3.21
N PRO A 573 -10.98 10.16 -2.89
CA PRO A 573 -9.97 10.56 -3.89
C PRO A 573 -9.63 9.41 -4.86
N PRO A 574 -9.13 9.73 -6.08
CA PRO A 574 -8.87 11.08 -6.60
C PRO A 574 -10.13 11.79 -7.11
N HIS A 575 -11.24 11.06 -7.30
CA HIS A 575 -12.42 11.54 -8.03
C HIS A 575 -13.34 12.44 -7.21
N THR A 576 -13.46 12.19 -5.90
CA THR A 576 -14.24 13.01 -4.98
C THR A 576 -13.43 13.34 -3.71
N PRO A 577 -12.31 14.09 -3.83
CA PRO A 577 -11.39 14.32 -2.71
C PRO A 577 -12.00 15.21 -1.62
N GLY A 578 -12.87 16.15 -1.99
CA GLY A 578 -13.46 17.13 -1.08
C GLY A 578 -14.71 16.68 -0.31
N LEU A 579 -15.18 15.43 -0.44
CA LEU A 579 -16.46 15.03 0.18
C LEU A 579 -16.41 15.03 1.70
N VAL A 580 -15.43 14.33 2.28
CA VAL A 580 -15.29 14.21 3.74
C VAL A 580 -14.98 15.58 4.37
N THR A 581 -14.06 16.35 3.78
CA THR A 581 -13.75 17.71 4.24
C THR A 581 -14.96 18.65 4.10
N GLY A 582 -15.76 18.51 3.04
CA GLY A 582 -17.00 19.27 2.85
C GLY A 582 -18.10 18.95 3.87
N LEU A 583 -18.01 17.82 4.58
CA LEU A 583 -18.90 17.47 5.68
C LEU A 583 -18.46 18.06 7.03
N GLU A 584 -17.23 18.57 7.19
CA GLU A 584 -16.70 19.00 8.50
C GLU A 584 -17.56 20.09 9.16
N GLY A 585 -18.05 21.07 8.41
CA GLY A 585 -18.95 22.10 8.94
C GLY A 585 -20.31 21.53 9.41
N PHE A 586 -20.80 20.46 8.78
CA PHE A 586 -22.02 19.76 9.18
C PHE A 586 -21.77 18.85 10.40
N LEU A 587 -20.62 18.17 10.44
CA LEU A 587 -20.19 17.33 11.57
C LEU A 587 -20.07 18.16 12.84
N THR A 588 -19.31 19.26 12.80
CA THR A 588 -19.12 20.16 13.94
C THR A 588 -20.44 20.77 14.41
N ALA A 589 -21.35 21.14 13.51
CA ALA A 589 -22.66 21.64 13.88
C ALA A 589 -23.55 20.56 14.54
N THR A 590 -23.50 19.32 14.05
CA THR A 590 -24.28 18.20 14.59
C THR A 590 -23.77 17.79 15.97
N VAL A 591 -22.45 17.62 16.11
CA VAL A 591 -21.79 17.36 17.41
C VAL A 591 -22.04 18.50 18.40
N GLY A 592 -21.96 19.75 17.95
CA GLY A 592 -22.27 20.92 18.77
C GLY A 592 -23.69 20.90 19.33
N SER A 593 -24.69 20.68 18.45
CA SER A 593 -26.10 20.58 18.84
C SER A 593 -26.38 19.43 19.81
N LEU A 594 -25.81 18.25 19.54
CA LEU A 594 -26.00 17.09 20.41
C LEU A 594 -25.42 17.34 21.81
N ILE A 595 -24.31 18.07 21.95
CA ILE A 595 -23.75 18.44 23.26
C ILE A 595 -24.52 19.59 23.91
N ASP A 596 -25.10 20.52 23.13
CA ASP A 596 -25.97 21.59 23.64
C ASP A 596 -27.20 21.02 24.35
N ASP A 597 -27.78 19.92 23.84
CA ASP A 597 -28.93 19.21 24.43
C ASP A 597 -28.59 18.46 25.75
N LEU A 598 -27.31 18.38 26.11
CA LEU A 598 -26.82 17.81 27.38
C LEU A 598 -26.56 18.89 28.45
N ALA A 599 -26.62 20.17 28.08
CA ALA A 599 -26.25 21.26 28.98
C ALA A 599 -27.14 21.29 30.24
N GLY A 600 -26.49 21.31 31.41
CA GLY A 600 -27.17 21.34 32.71
C GLY A 600 -27.68 19.99 33.22
N ARG A 601 -27.43 18.87 32.52
CA ARG A 601 -27.65 17.52 33.07
C ARG A 601 -26.47 17.10 33.94
N GLU A 602 -26.73 16.67 35.18
CA GLU A 602 -25.69 16.13 36.08
C GLU A 602 -25.22 14.73 35.66
N ARG A 603 -26.12 13.93 35.05
CA ARG A 603 -25.85 12.60 34.52
C ARG A 603 -26.23 12.50 33.04
N ILE A 604 -25.38 11.84 32.25
CA ILE A 604 -25.50 11.68 30.79
C ILE A 604 -25.20 10.22 30.44
N ASP A 605 -25.94 9.62 29.52
CA ASP A 605 -25.50 8.39 28.84
C ASP A 605 -24.83 8.75 27.51
N VAL A 606 -23.51 8.58 27.43
CA VAL A 606 -22.74 8.92 26.21
C VAL A 606 -23.16 8.07 25.01
N VAL A 607 -23.77 6.89 25.22
CA VAL A 607 -24.30 6.05 24.12
C VAL A 607 -25.58 6.69 23.58
N ASP A 608 -26.66 6.66 24.35
CA ASP A 608 -28.00 7.04 23.88
C ASP A 608 -28.14 8.56 23.64
N ASP A 609 -27.59 9.41 24.51
CA ASP A 609 -27.75 10.87 24.41
C ASP A 609 -26.85 11.51 23.32
N PHE A 610 -25.80 10.82 22.84
CA PHE A 610 -24.81 11.42 21.94
C PHE A 610 -24.29 10.49 20.83
N ALA A 611 -23.69 9.36 21.18
CA ALA A 611 -22.95 8.55 20.20
C ALA A 611 -23.86 7.78 19.24
N PHE A 612 -25.06 7.39 19.68
CA PHE A 612 -26.07 6.71 18.85
C PHE A 612 -26.66 7.61 17.75
N PRO A 613 -27.21 8.80 18.03
CA PRO A 613 -27.82 9.63 16.98
C PRO A 613 -26.83 10.12 15.92
N LEU A 614 -25.60 10.49 16.30
CA LEU A 614 -24.65 11.17 15.41
C LEU A 614 -24.41 10.43 14.06
N PRO A 615 -24.03 9.14 14.00
CA PRO A 615 -23.66 8.51 12.73
C PRO A 615 -24.83 8.33 11.76
N VAL A 616 -26.05 8.08 12.25
CA VAL A 616 -27.24 7.96 11.38
C VAL A 616 -27.57 9.31 10.75
N THR A 617 -27.49 10.41 11.50
CA THR A 617 -27.66 11.77 10.95
C THR A 617 -26.64 12.08 9.86
N VAL A 618 -25.37 11.69 10.06
CA VAL A 618 -24.30 11.89 9.06
C VAL A 618 -24.50 11.04 7.82
N ILE A 619 -24.84 9.76 7.96
CA ILE A 619 -25.03 8.86 6.82
C ILE A 619 -26.31 9.21 6.06
N CYS A 620 -27.40 9.59 6.73
CA CYS A 620 -28.61 10.09 6.07
C CYS A 620 -28.30 11.35 5.23
N ARG A 621 -27.51 12.28 5.77
CA ARG A 621 -27.03 13.46 5.05
C ARG A 621 -26.18 13.11 3.83
N LEU A 622 -25.27 12.14 3.95
CA LEU A 622 -24.40 11.66 2.87
C LEU A 622 -25.19 10.98 1.75
N LEU A 623 -26.14 10.11 2.10
CA LEU A 623 -27.00 9.39 1.17
C LEU A 623 -28.05 10.31 0.50
N GLY A 624 -28.29 11.51 1.03
CA GLY A 624 -29.30 12.43 0.50
C GLY A 624 -30.72 12.06 0.93
N VAL A 625 -30.88 11.46 2.11
CA VAL A 625 -32.18 11.19 2.75
C VAL A 625 -32.80 12.52 3.17
N PRO A 626 -34.12 12.75 2.95
CA PRO A 626 -34.82 13.93 3.46
C PRO A 626 -34.79 13.99 5.00
N ARG A 627 -34.75 15.21 5.57
CA ARG A 627 -34.65 15.38 7.04
C ARG A 627 -35.90 14.88 7.76
N GLU A 628 -37.04 14.96 7.10
CA GLU A 628 -38.34 14.47 7.57
C GLU A 628 -38.40 12.93 7.69
N ASP A 629 -37.58 12.20 6.93
CA ASP A 629 -37.51 10.74 7.00
C ASP A 629 -36.45 10.22 7.99
N GLU A 630 -35.49 11.05 8.40
CA GLU A 630 -34.38 10.67 9.28
C GLU A 630 -34.85 9.92 10.56
N PRO A 631 -35.91 10.33 11.28
CA PRO A 631 -36.39 9.59 12.46
C PRO A 631 -36.82 8.15 12.16
N ARG A 632 -37.29 7.86 10.93
CA ARG A 632 -37.64 6.50 10.50
C ARG A 632 -36.39 5.65 10.31
N PHE A 633 -35.32 6.24 9.77
CA PHE A 633 -34.03 5.57 9.62
C PHE A 633 -33.40 5.23 10.97
N HIS A 634 -33.47 6.12 11.97
CA HIS A 634 -33.05 5.82 13.35
C HIS A 634 -33.80 4.60 13.92
N LEU A 635 -35.14 4.56 13.79
CA LEU A 635 -35.96 3.44 14.26
C LEU A 635 -35.60 2.12 13.56
N TRP A 636 -35.47 2.12 12.23
CA TRP A 636 -35.11 0.91 11.49
C TRP A 636 -33.71 0.41 11.85
N VAL A 637 -32.73 1.30 11.98
CA VAL A 637 -31.36 0.91 12.38
C VAL A 637 -31.35 0.32 13.79
N ASN A 638 -32.09 0.91 14.73
CA ASN A 638 -32.27 0.38 16.08
C ASN A 638 -32.89 -1.04 16.08
N ASP A 639 -33.99 -1.25 15.37
CA ASP A 639 -34.62 -2.59 15.27
C ASP A 639 -33.71 -3.62 14.59
N ILE A 640 -32.91 -3.21 13.60
CA ILE A 640 -31.90 -4.05 12.96
C ILE A 640 -30.81 -4.44 13.98
N MET A 641 -30.25 -3.48 14.74
CA MET A 641 -29.23 -3.75 15.76
C MET A 641 -29.75 -4.65 16.88
N ASN A 642 -30.96 -4.39 17.38
CA ASN A 642 -31.61 -5.23 18.38
C ASN A 642 -31.80 -6.67 17.89
N SER A 643 -32.08 -6.90 16.61
CA SER A 643 -32.16 -8.25 16.04
C SER A 643 -30.81 -8.97 15.88
N ILE A 644 -29.68 -8.23 15.89
CA ILE A 644 -28.33 -8.80 15.85
C ILE A 644 -27.91 -9.24 17.25
N ASP A 645 -28.20 -8.43 18.28
CA ASP A 645 -28.01 -8.78 19.70
C ASP A 645 -29.23 -9.55 20.26
N TYR A 646 -29.77 -10.49 19.50
CA TYR A 646 -30.87 -11.37 19.93
C TYR A 646 -30.33 -12.61 20.65
N ASP A 647 -30.61 -12.76 21.95
CA ASP A 647 -30.39 -14.02 22.67
C ASP A 647 -31.71 -14.80 22.78
N PRO A 648 -31.83 -16.00 22.14
CA PRO A 648 -33.04 -16.83 22.19
C PRO A 648 -33.40 -17.34 23.59
N LYS A 649 -32.54 -17.19 24.60
CA LYS A 649 -32.81 -17.54 26.00
C LYS A 649 -33.50 -16.43 26.79
N THR A 650 -33.32 -15.17 26.40
CA THR A 650 -33.80 -14.00 27.18
C THR A 650 -34.71 -13.07 26.40
N ASP A 651 -34.56 -12.97 25.07
CA ASP A 651 -35.28 -12.02 24.25
C ASP A 651 -36.59 -12.59 23.66
N PRO A 652 -37.67 -11.79 23.58
CA PRO A 652 -38.87 -12.17 22.86
C PRO A 652 -38.59 -12.25 21.36
N LYS A 653 -39.17 -13.25 20.68
CA LYS A 653 -39.04 -13.42 19.22
C LYS A 653 -39.42 -12.17 18.42
N GLU A 654 -40.32 -11.34 18.95
CA GLU A 654 -40.70 -10.05 18.39
C GLU A 654 -39.50 -9.15 18.03
N LYS A 655 -38.40 -9.21 18.81
CA LYS A 655 -37.14 -8.48 18.55
C LYS A 655 -36.53 -8.87 17.19
N LEU A 656 -36.56 -10.17 16.87
CA LEU A 656 -36.11 -10.71 15.58
C LEU A 656 -37.09 -10.36 14.46
N ASP A 657 -38.40 -10.52 14.69
CA ASP A 657 -39.44 -10.25 13.68
C ASP A 657 -39.46 -8.75 13.28
N LYS A 658 -39.28 -7.82 14.25
CA LYS A 658 -39.10 -6.38 14.00
C LYS A 658 -37.88 -6.07 13.15
N GLY A 659 -36.70 -6.61 13.49
CA GLY A 659 -35.50 -6.40 12.69
C GLY A 659 -35.59 -7.00 11.28
N VAL A 660 -36.34 -8.09 11.07
CA VAL A 660 -36.64 -8.62 9.73
C VAL A 660 -37.55 -7.66 8.96
N GLN A 661 -38.54 -7.03 9.60
CA GLN A 661 -39.39 -6.04 8.96
C GLN A 661 -38.63 -4.75 8.63
N ALA A 662 -37.84 -4.22 9.57
CA ALA A 662 -37.01 -3.04 9.36
C ALA A 662 -36.03 -3.18 8.18
N ARG A 663 -35.43 -4.37 7.97
CA ARG A 663 -34.62 -4.65 6.76
C ARG A 663 -35.41 -4.55 5.46
N LYS A 664 -36.69 -4.95 5.45
CA LYS A 664 -37.57 -4.84 4.27
C LYS A 664 -37.95 -3.39 4.01
N ASP A 665 -38.41 -2.68 5.04
CA ASP A 665 -38.88 -1.31 4.96
C ASP A 665 -37.75 -0.35 4.52
N LEU A 666 -36.56 -0.50 5.13
CA LEU A 666 -35.36 0.24 4.74
C LEU A 666 -34.97 -0.01 3.27
N ARG A 667 -34.99 -1.27 2.82
CA ARG A 667 -34.68 -1.62 1.42
C ARG A 667 -35.70 -1.00 0.46
N GLN A 668 -36.99 -1.05 0.79
CA GLN A 668 -38.04 -0.43 -0.03
C GLN A 668 -37.83 1.08 -0.13
N CYS A 669 -37.65 1.76 1.00
CA CYS A 669 -37.43 3.21 1.04
C CYS A 669 -36.18 3.64 0.27
N LEU A 670 -35.06 2.91 0.41
CA LEU A 670 -33.85 3.16 -0.38
C LEU A 670 -34.08 2.95 -1.89
N GLY A 671 -34.89 1.96 -2.29
CA GLY A 671 -35.28 1.75 -3.69
C GLY A 671 -36.10 2.91 -4.25
N GLU A 672 -37.11 3.36 -3.51
CA GLU A 672 -37.93 4.53 -3.85
C GLU A 672 -37.09 5.82 -3.96
N LEU A 673 -36.07 5.98 -3.11
CA LEU A 673 -35.12 7.11 -3.20
C LEU A 673 -34.23 7.01 -4.45
N VAL A 674 -33.68 5.83 -4.77
CA VAL A 674 -32.87 5.63 -6.00
C VAL A 674 -33.68 5.92 -7.25
N GLU A 675 -34.92 5.42 -7.34
CA GLU A 675 -35.83 5.71 -8.47
C GLU A 675 -36.05 7.21 -8.64
N GLN A 676 -36.25 7.95 -7.54
CA GLN A 676 -36.42 9.41 -7.56
C GLN A 676 -35.17 10.19 -8.00
N ARG A 677 -33.97 9.57 -7.98
CA ARG A 677 -32.71 10.21 -8.40
C ARG A 677 -32.36 9.98 -9.87
N HIS A 678 -32.93 8.98 -10.54
CA HIS A 678 -32.64 8.72 -11.96
C HIS A 678 -33.00 9.93 -12.85
N GLY A 679 -32.07 10.34 -13.71
CA GLY A 679 -32.22 11.52 -14.56
C GLY A 679 -32.20 12.86 -13.81
N ARG A 680 -31.85 12.86 -12.51
CA ARG A 680 -31.77 14.05 -11.66
C ARG A 680 -30.43 14.10 -10.93
N PRO A 681 -29.36 14.58 -11.60
CA PRO A 681 -28.04 14.71 -10.98
C PRO A 681 -28.09 15.58 -9.72
N GLY A 682 -27.41 15.13 -8.67
CA GLY A 682 -27.40 15.74 -7.35
C GLY A 682 -26.05 15.57 -6.67
N VAL A 683 -25.85 16.30 -5.57
CA VAL A 683 -24.56 16.30 -4.84
C VAL A 683 -24.43 15.14 -3.84
N ASP A 684 -25.53 14.48 -3.49
CA ASP A 684 -25.59 13.34 -2.58
C ASP A 684 -25.15 12.02 -3.23
N PHE A 685 -24.83 11.04 -2.39
CA PHE A 685 -24.24 9.78 -2.82
C PHE A 685 -25.18 8.91 -3.67
N LEU A 686 -26.49 8.88 -3.36
CA LEU A 686 -27.47 8.15 -4.16
C LEU A 686 -27.65 8.78 -5.55
N SER A 687 -27.76 10.11 -5.62
CA SER A 687 -27.85 10.84 -6.90
C SER A 687 -26.63 10.64 -7.78
N ARG A 688 -25.44 10.60 -7.18
CA ARG A 688 -24.20 10.31 -7.92
C ARG A 688 -24.19 8.89 -8.47
N LEU A 689 -24.54 7.87 -7.67
CA LEU A 689 -24.55 6.49 -8.14
C LEU A 689 -25.60 6.23 -9.22
N ALA A 690 -26.85 6.69 -9.05
CA ALA A 690 -27.93 6.47 -10.01
C ALA A 690 -27.63 7.07 -11.39
N ASN A 691 -26.98 8.23 -11.43
CA ASN A 691 -26.62 8.95 -12.65
C ASN A 691 -25.18 8.69 -13.13
N TYR A 692 -24.45 7.76 -12.50
CA TYR A 692 -23.10 7.42 -12.92
C TYR A 692 -23.11 6.46 -14.12
N ASP A 693 -22.36 6.84 -15.14
CA ASP A 693 -21.98 6.00 -16.29
C ASP A 693 -20.49 6.23 -16.54
N GLY A 694 -19.70 5.17 -16.58
CA GLY A 694 -18.23 5.25 -16.62
C GLY A 694 -17.58 3.93 -17.03
N PRO A 695 -16.26 3.74 -16.78
CA PRO A 695 -15.53 2.58 -17.32
C PRO A 695 -16.09 1.23 -16.88
N ASP A 696 -16.58 1.11 -15.65
CA ASP A 696 -17.24 -0.09 -15.10
C ASP A 696 -18.76 -0.17 -15.46
N GLY A 697 -19.25 0.70 -16.36
CA GLY A 697 -20.65 0.84 -16.78
C GLY A 697 -21.54 1.58 -15.77
N ARG A 698 -22.84 1.30 -15.82
CA ARG A 698 -23.83 1.76 -14.82
C ARG A 698 -24.02 0.72 -13.73
N MET A 699 -24.16 1.16 -12.48
CA MET A 699 -24.49 0.26 -11.36
C MET A 699 -25.98 -0.09 -11.41
N ALA A 700 -26.35 -1.35 -11.18
CA ALA A 700 -27.76 -1.74 -11.13
C ALA A 700 -28.41 -1.21 -9.84
N ASP A 701 -29.69 -0.83 -9.89
CA ASP A 701 -30.40 -0.23 -8.75
C ASP A 701 -30.36 -1.10 -7.48
N ALA A 702 -30.41 -2.43 -7.65
CA ALA A 702 -30.30 -3.35 -6.53
C ALA A 702 -28.91 -3.33 -5.87
N ASP A 703 -27.83 -3.10 -6.62
CA ASP A 703 -26.47 -2.93 -6.11
C ASP A 703 -26.28 -1.56 -5.45
N ILE A 704 -26.93 -0.51 -5.99
CA ILE A 704 -26.98 0.83 -5.36
C ILE A 704 -27.66 0.73 -3.99
N VAL A 705 -28.83 0.08 -3.92
CA VAL A 705 -29.56 -0.14 -2.66
C VAL A 705 -28.77 -1.02 -1.69
N ALA A 706 -28.13 -2.10 -2.16
CA ALA A 706 -27.27 -2.95 -1.33
C ALA A 706 -26.05 -2.17 -0.79
N THR A 707 -25.48 -1.28 -1.58
CA THR A 707 -24.39 -0.37 -1.18
C THR A 707 -24.87 0.66 -0.16
N ALA A 708 -25.96 1.36 -0.39
CA ALA A 708 -26.51 2.34 0.55
C ALA A 708 -26.89 1.73 1.91
N LYS A 709 -27.46 0.52 1.89
CA LYS A 709 -27.72 -0.29 3.09
C LYS A 709 -26.42 -0.66 3.83
N LEU A 710 -25.34 -0.98 3.10
CA LEU A 710 -24.03 -1.25 3.71
C LEU A 710 -23.49 -0.01 4.45
N PHE A 711 -23.57 1.17 3.85
CA PHE A 711 -23.19 2.43 4.53
C PHE A 711 -23.95 2.61 5.84
N LEU A 712 -25.28 2.56 5.81
CA LEU A 712 -26.10 2.84 6.98
C LEU A 712 -25.86 1.85 8.11
N ILE A 713 -25.75 0.55 7.81
CA ILE A 713 -25.57 -0.49 8.83
C ILE A 713 -24.12 -0.52 9.35
N ALA A 714 -23.12 -0.57 8.46
CA ALA A 714 -21.73 -0.71 8.88
C ALA A 714 -21.11 0.59 9.42
N GLY A 715 -21.57 1.74 8.91
CA GLY A 715 -21.11 3.07 9.32
C GLY A 715 -21.76 3.59 10.60
N HIS A 716 -22.87 3.03 11.07
CA HIS A 716 -23.48 3.45 12.32
C HIS A 716 -22.80 2.79 13.52
N GLU A 717 -23.07 1.49 13.71
CA GLU A 717 -22.75 0.76 14.94
C GLU A 717 -21.24 0.78 15.27
N THR A 718 -20.36 0.74 14.25
CA THR A 718 -18.91 0.81 14.49
C THR A 718 -18.46 2.17 15.03
N ILE A 719 -19.14 3.27 14.69
CA ILE A 719 -18.81 4.62 15.15
C ILE A 719 -19.37 4.88 16.55
N VAL A 720 -20.58 4.38 16.85
CA VAL A 720 -21.14 4.38 18.21
C VAL A 720 -20.14 3.75 19.19
N ASN A 721 -19.68 2.54 18.86
CA ASN A 721 -18.68 1.82 19.67
C ASN A 721 -17.30 2.53 19.69
N LEU A 722 -16.86 3.16 18.59
CA LEU A 722 -15.56 3.84 18.56
C LEU A 722 -15.53 5.09 19.46
N ILE A 723 -16.58 5.91 19.40
CA ILE A 723 -16.73 7.10 20.25
C ILE A 723 -16.84 6.68 21.72
N THR A 724 -17.66 5.68 22.02
CA THR A 724 -17.92 5.25 23.42
C THR A 724 -16.75 4.48 24.03
N ASN A 725 -16.07 3.59 23.28
CA ASN A 725 -14.79 3.01 23.71
C ASN A 725 -13.72 4.09 23.87
N GLY A 726 -13.70 5.11 23.00
CA GLY A 726 -12.80 6.26 23.12
C GLY A 726 -13.01 7.02 24.42
N MET A 727 -14.25 7.42 24.72
CA MET A 727 -14.60 8.13 25.95
C MET A 727 -14.33 7.27 27.20
N LEU A 728 -14.69 5.99 27.19
CA LEU A 728 -14.40 5.04 28.28
C LEU A 728 -12.88 4.89 28.51
N THR A 729 -12.09 4.81 27.44
CA THR A 729 -10.62 4.72 27.52
C THR A 729 -10.02 6.00 28.11
N LEU A 730 -10.49 7.17 27.66
CA LEU A 730 -10.06 8.47 28.19
C LEU A 730 -10.43 8.64 29.67
N LEU A 731 -11.62 8.23 30.09
CA LEU A 731 -12.04 8.28 31.50
C LEU A 731 -11.21 7.35 32.40
N ARG A 732 -10.79 6.19 31.88
CA ARG A 732 -9.82 5.29 32.55
C ARG A 732 -8.37 5.81 32.51
N HIS A 733 -8.07 6.82 31.70
CA HIS A 733 -6.75 7.45 31.58
C HIS A 733 -6.84 8.99 31.75
N PRO A 734 -7.20 9.51 32.94
CA PRO A 734 -7.43 10.95 33.15
C PRO A 734 -6.26 11.86 32.73
N GLN A 735 -5.02 11.38 32.80
CA GLN A 735 -3.83 12.08 32.33
C GLN A 735 -3.82 12.30 30.81
N VAL A 736 -4.35 11.35 30.02
CA VAL A 736 -4.49 11.48 28.57
C VAL A 736 -5.69 12.36 28.23
N LEU A 737 -6.80 12.21 28.96
CA LEU A 737 -7.98 13.08 28.83
C LEU A 737 -7.61 14.55 29.09
N GLN A 738 -6.84 14.83 30.14
CA GLN A 738 -6.36 16.18 30.42
C GLN A 738 -5.40 16.68 29.33
N ARG A 739 -4.41 15.87 28.92
CA ARG A 739 -3.51 16.26 27.82
C ARG A 739 -4.27 16.57 26.52
N LEU A 740 -5.33 15.83 26.20
CA LEU A 740 -6.16 16.12 25.02
C LEU A 740 -6.94 17.45 25.12
N ARG A 741 -7.26 17.93 26.33
CA ARG A 741 -7.80 19.29 26.53
C ARG A 741 -6.76 20.37 26.25
N ASP A 742 -5.53 20.12 26.70
CA ASP A 742 -4.42 21.08 26.61
C ASP A 742 -3.76 21.07 25.21
N GLU A 743 -3.80 19.92 24.52
CA GLU A 743 -3.23 19.65 23.19
C GLU A 743 -4.29 19.02 22.24
N PRO A 744 -5.25 19.78 21.68
CA PRO A 744 -6.33 19.20 20.86
C PRO A 744 -5.88 18.42 19.62
N ASP A 745 -4.72 18.77 19.05
CA ASP A 745 -4.14 18.08 17.88
C ASP A 745 -3.72 16.63 18.19
N LEU A 746 -3.58 16.28 19.49
CA LEU A 746 -3.34 14.90 19.93
C LEU A 746 -4.42 13.92 19.46
N ILE A 747 -5.63 14.42 19.14
CA ILE A 747 -6.74 13.58 18.71
C ILE A 747 -6.42 12.72 17.47
N VAL A 748 -5.55 13.21 16.58
CA VAL A 748 -5.23 12.51 15.32
C VAL A 748 -4.51 11.18 15.59
N PRO A 749 -3.32 11.14 16.25
CA PRO A 749 -2.67 9.88 16.60
C PRO A 749 -3.43 9.10 17.69
N LEU A 750 -4.17 9.78 18.57
CA LEU A 750 -4.97 9.13 19.62
C LEU A 750 -6.09 8.27 19.05
N VAL A 751 -6.77 8.70 17.98
CA VAL A 751 -7.83 7.89 17.32
C VAL A 751 -7.25 6.65 16.64
N GLU A 752 -6.05 6.72 16.04
CA GLU A 752 -5.37 5.52 15.53
C GLU A 752 -4.97 4.58 16.70
N GLU A 753 -4.51 5.10 17.83
CA GLU A 753 -4.21 4.26 19.01
C GLU A 753 -5.48 3.65 19.61
N LEU A 754 -6.62 4.34 19.60
CA LEU A 754 -7.92 3.76 19.98
C LEU A 754 -8.34 2.61 19.06
N LEU A 755 -8.17 2.78 17.74
CA LEU A 755 -8.44 1.74 16.73
C LEU A 755 -7.50 0.52 16.82
N ARG A 756 -6.35 0.67 17.49
CA ARG A 756 -5.48 -0.44 17.90
C ARG A 756 -5.91 -1.05 19.23
N TYR A 757 -6.16 -0.20 20.21
CA TYR A 757 -6.29 -0.57 21.62
C TYR A 757 -7.67 -1.13 21.95
N GLU A 758 -8.76 -0.47 21.52
CA GLU A 758 -10.16 -0.87 21.74
C GLU A 758 -10.97 -0.76 20.44
N PRO A 759 -10.62 -1.50 19.37
CA PRO A 759 -11.33 -1.45 18.09
C PRO A 759 -12.80 -1.86 18.23
N PRO A 760 -13.74 -1.20 17.52
CA PRO A 760 -15.15 -1.60 17.51
C PRO A 760 -15.37 -3.05 17.06
N VAL A 761 -14.63 -3.49 16.03
CA VAL A 761 -14.73 -4.83 15.44
C VAL A 761 -13.64 -5.73 16.04
N HIS A 762 -14.04 -6.65 16.90
CA HIS A 762 -13.12 -7.60 17.53
C HIS A 762 -12.85 -8.83 16.65
N ILE A 763 -13.85 -9.28 15.89
CA ILE A 763 -13.84 -10.56 15.18
C ILE A 763 -14.43 -10.38 13.77
N ILE A 764 -13.82 -11.00 12.76
CA ILE A 764 -14.51 -11.35 11.50
C ILE A 764 -15.00 -12.80 11.65
N PRO A 765 -16.30 -13.04 11.92
CA PRO A 765 -16.80 -14.36 12.31
C PRO A 765 -16.78 -15.41 11.19
N TRP A 766 -16.75 -14.98 9.92
CA TRP A 766 -16.57 -15.90 8.80
C TRP A 766 -15.76 -15.33 7.63
N ARG A 767 -14.97 -16.23 7.07
CA ARG A 767 -14.42 -16.26 5.71
C ARG A 767 -14.45 -17.71 5.25
N ALA A 768 -14.48 -17.95 3.95
CA ALA A 768 -14.40 -19.29 3.37
C ALA A 768 -13.00 -19.53 2.79
N ALA A 769 -12.46 -20.73 2.98
CA ALA A 769 -11.29 -21.18 2.23
C ALA A 769 -11.73 -21.58 0.80
N TYR A 770 -11.42 -20.77 -0.22
CA TYR A 770 -11.82 -21.07 -1.62
C TYR A 770 -11.10 -22.30 -2.19
N SER A 771 -9.86 -22.49 -1.76
CA SER A 771 -9.01 -23.67 -1.95
C SER A 771 -8.29 -23.98 -0.62
N ASP A 772 -7.42 -24.99 -0.60
CA ASP A 772 -6.59 -25.25 0.57
C ASP A 772 -5.63 -24.06 0.82
N ILE A 773 -5.68 -23.47 2.02
CA ILE A 773 -4.84 -22.33 2.43
C ILE A 773 -3.83 -22.82 3.45
N THR A 774 -2.54 -22.56 3.24
CA THR A 774 -1.52 -22.80 4.27
C THR A 774 -1.29 -21.53 5.07
N VAL A 775 -1.52 -21.57 6.38
CA VAL A 775 -1.33 -20.45 7.31
C VAL A 775 -0.40 -20.91 8.42
N ALA A 776 0.74 -20.23 8.58
CA ALA A 776 1.87 -20.74 9.36
C ALA A 776 2.23 -22.19 8.96
N ASP A 777 2.11 -23.15 9.88
CA ASP A 777 2.34 -24.59 9.69
C ASP A 777 1.04 -25.40 9.47
N THR A 778 -0.12 -24.73 9.41
CA THR A 778 -1.43 -25.36 9.35
C THR A 778 -2.05 -25.24 7.96
N VAL A 779 -2.45 -26.37 7.37
CA VAL A 779 -3.27 -26.39 6.15
C VAL A 779 -4.75 -26.34 6.54
N ILE A 780 -5.45 -25.33 6.05
CA ILE A 780 -6.89 -25.12 6.17
C ILE A 780 -7.55 -25.65 4.89
N PRO A 781 -8.36 -26.73 4.93
CA PRO A 781 -8.97 -27.31 3.73
C PRO A 781 -9.97 -26.38 3.05
N LYS A 782 -10.12 -26.51 1.74
CA LYS A 782 -11.20 -25.90 0.96
C LYS A 782 -12.57 -26.07 1.63
N GLY A 783 -13.35 -24.99 1.63
CA GLY A 783 -14.71 -24.93 2.18
C GLY A 783 -14.78 -24.77 3.71
N SER A 784 -13.65 -24.72 4.40
CA SER A 784 -13.61 -24.46 5.84
C SER A 784 -14.01 -23.02 6.18
N GLN A 785 -14.71 -22.83 7.30
CA GLN A 785 -14.93 -21.52 7.89
C GLN A 785 -13.68 -21.04 8.63
N ILE A 786 -13.25 -19.82 8.35
CA ILE A 786 -12.13 -19.14 9.02
C ILE A 786 -12.68 -17.93 9.79
N MET A 787 -12.24 -17.77 11.03
CA MET A 787 -12.58 -16.67 11.94
C MET A 787 -11.31 -15.87 12.27
N LEU A 788 -11.36 -14.55 12.13
CA LEU A 788 -10.18 -13.68 12.30
C LEU A 788 -10.35 -12.77 13.52
N MET A 789 -9.47 -12.87 14.51
CA MET A 789 -9.56 -12.13 15.77
C MET A 789 -8.80 -10.80 15.67
N LEU A 790 -9.37 -9.80 15.00
CA LEU A 790 -8.72 -8.51 14.70
C LEU A 790 -8.17 -7.81 15.96
N ALA A 791 -8.96 -7.73 17.03
CA ALA A 791 -8.52 -7.12 18.30
C ALA A 791 -7.38 -7.88 18.98
N SER A 792 -7.30 -9.20 18.77
CA SER A 792 -6.18 -10.01 19.23
C SER A 792 -4.89 -9.66 18.47
N GLY A 793 -4.97 -9.53 17.14
CA GLY A 793 -3.84 -9.11 16.31
C GLY A 793 -3.36 -7.69 16.64
N SER A 794 -4.27 -6.73 16.84
CA SER A 794 -3.90 -5.35 17.24
C SER A 794 -3.20 -5.25 18.61
N ARG A 795 -3.21 -6.32 19.42
CA ARG A 795 -2.45 -6.44 20.68
C ARG A 795 -1.43 -7.60 20.67
N ASP A 796 -0.90 -7.96 19.50
CA ASP A 796 0.15 -8.98 19.40
C ASP A 796 1.53 -8.41 19.84
N PRO A 797 2.17 -8.94 20.89
CA PRO A 797 3.51 -8.51 21.32
C PRO A 797 4.61 -8.80 20.30
N LYS A 798 4.38 -9.66 19.30
CA LYS A 798 5.32 -9.85 18.18
C LYS A 798 5.28 -8.68 17.18
N ARG A 799 4.22 -7.86 17.19
CA ARG A 799 4.03 -6.71 16.30
C ARG A 799 4.21 -5.37 17.00
N PHE A 800 3.72 -5.23 18.23
CA PHE A 800 3.70 -3.98 18.99
C PHE A 800 4.45 -4.13 20.31
N HIS A 801 5.39 -3.21 20.59
CA HIS A 801 5.98 -3.07 21.92
C HIS A 801 4.92 -2.60 22.93
N ASP A 802 4.89 -3.16 24.14
CA ASP A 802 3.87 -2.93 25.18
C ASP A 802 2.43 -2.87 24.59
N PRO A 803 1.91 -3.97 24.02
CA PRO A 803 0.66 -3.96 23.27
C PRO A 803 -0.57 -3.62 24.12
N ASP A 804 -0.53 -3.96 25.42
CA ASP A 804 -1.62 -3.72 26.37
C ASP A 804 -1.52 -2.36 27.09
N ARG A 805 -0.54 -1.51 26.72
CA ARG A 805 -0.49 -0.11 27.11
C ARG A 805 -1.13 0.77 26.03
N PHE A 806 -2.05 1.65 26.46
CA PHE A 806 -2.56 2.75 25.65
C PHE A 806 -1.49 3.86 25.57
N ASP A 807 -1.01 4.15 24.37
CA ASP A 807 0.05 5.14 24.12
C ASP A 807 -0.27 6.02 22.89
N PRO A 808 -0.86 7.21 23.08
CA PRO A 808 -1.16 8.14 21.98
C PRO A 808 0.06 8.62 21.19
N ASP A 809 1.29 8.48 21.70
CA ASP A 809 2.52 8.88 21.00
C ASP A 809 3.14 7.75 20.16
N ARG A 810 2.45 6.59 20.06
CA ARG A 810 2.90 5.40 19.32
C ARG A 810 3.06 5.68 17.82
N ARG A 811 4.32 5.82 17.38
CA ARG A 811 4.68 6.16 15.98
C ARG A 811 4.38 5.07 14.94
N ASP A 812 4.56 3.80 15.29
CA ASP A 812 4.26 2.68 14.40
C ASP A 812 2.98 1.97 14.88
N ASN A 813 1.87 2.32 14.21
CA ASN A 813 0.53 1.98 14.64
C ASN A 813 -0.34 1.42 13.50
N GLN A 814 0.19 0.41 12.81
CA GLN A 814 -0.52 -0.30 11.74
C GLN A 814 -1.52 -1.30 12.33
N HIS A 815 -2.67 -0.81 12.79
CA HIS A 815 -3.68 -1.61 13.47
C HIS A 815 -4.67 -2.32 12.51
N LEU A 816 -5.37 -3.34 13.01
CA LEU A 816 -6.39 -4.06 12.25
C LEU A 816 -7.82 -3.50 12.40
N GLY A 817 -8.02 -2.39 13.10
CA GLY A 817 -9.35 -1.81 13.40
C GLY A 817 -10.22 -1.45 12.18
N PHE A 818 -9.64 -1.30 10.99
CA PHE A 818 -10.35 -1.10 9.72
C PHE A 818 -10.28 -2.32 8.77
N GLY A 819 -9.83 -3.48 9.25
CA GLY A 819 -9.50 -4.64 8.43
C GLY A 819 -8.25 -4.43 7.57
N SER A 820 -8.07 -5.30 6.56
CA SER A 820 -6.96 -5.26 5.61
C SER A 820 -7.38 -5.93 4.29
N GLY A 821 -6.50 -5.92 3.29
CA GLY A 821 -6.74 -6.50 1.97
C GLY A 821 -7.87 -5.80 1.19
N ILE A 822 -8.51 -6.54 0.29
CA ILE A 822 -9.57 -6.00 -0.60
C ILE A 822 -10.76 -5.40 0.17
N HIS A 823 -11.01 -5.88 1.40
CA HIS A 823 -12.11 -5.42 2.27
C HIS A 823 -11.68 -4.37 3.31
N LEU A 824 -10.53 -3.70 3.13
CA LEU A 824 -10.15 -2.53 3.92
C LEU A 824 -11.31 -1.52 3.98
N CYS A 825 -11.67 -1.08 5.19
CA CYS A 825 -12.90 -0.36 5.48
C CYS A 825 -13.11 0.84 4.55
N PHE A 826 -14.21 0.77 3.80
CA PHE A 826 -14.64 1.80 2.86
C PHE A 826 -14.82 3.17 3.54
N GLY A 827 -15.47 3.20 4.71
CA GLY A 827 -15.79 4.43 5.45
C GLY A 827 -14.65 5.01 6.29
N GLY A 828 -13.46 4.38 6.29
CA GLY A 828 -12.35 4.70 7.20
C GLY A 828 -11.92 6.18 7.28
N PRO A 829 -11.93 6.98 6.19
CA PRO A 829 -11.61 8.41 6.27
C PRO A 829 -12.68 9.24 7.00
N LEU A 830 -13.96 8.94 6.78
CA LEU A 830 -15.08 9.62 7.42
C LEU A 830 -15.17 9.23 8.91
N ALA A 831 -15.06 7.92 9.20
CA ALA A 831 -15.02 7.36 10.55
C ALA A 831 -14.00 8.06 11.47
N ARG A 832 -12.80 8.35 10.95
CA ARG A 832 -11.77 9.12 11.64
C ARG A 832 -12.22 10.53 11.96
N ARG A 833 -12.75 11.29 10.99
CA ARG A 833 -13.17 12.69 11.21
C ARG A 833 -14.37 12.81 12.15
N GLU A 834 -15.36 11.91 12.03
CA GLU A 834 -16.49 11.82 12.98
C GLU A 834 -15.97 11.63 14.41
N THR A 835 -15.14 10.62 14.64
CA THR A 835 -14.58 10.31 15.97
C THR A 835 -13.70 11.43 16.51
N GLN A 836 -12.85 12.03 15.66
CA GLN A 836 -11.97 13.14 16.04
C GLN A 836 -12.77 14.35 16.53
N ILE A 837 -13.78 14.78 15.77
CA ILE A 837 -14.61 15.93 16.14
C ILE A 837 -15.43 15.61 17.41
N ALA A 838 -16.04 14.42 17.47
CA ALA A 838 -16.84 13.98 18.60
C ALA A 838 -16.07 13.94 19.93
N LEU A 839 -14.92 13.26 19.96
CA LEU A 839 -14.12 13.12 21.19
C LEU A 839 -13.50 14.45 21.62
N THR A 840 -12.97 15.26 20.69
CA THR A 840 -12.43 16.59 21.02
C THR A 840 -13.49 17.47 21.65
N GLU A 841 -14.70 17.55 21.09
CA GLU A 841 -15.77 18.39 21.63
C GLU A 841 -16.33 17.87 22.95
N LEU A 842 -16.53 16.55 23.13
CA LEU A 842 -16.92 15.96 24.41
C LEU A 842 -15.90 16.30 25.51
N VAL A 843 -14.61 16.06 25.27
CA VAL A 843 -13.53 16.30 26.23
C VAL A 843 -13.40 17.79 26.56
N ARG A 844 -13.60 18.68 25.58
CA ARG A 844 -13.57 20.14 25.73
C ARG A 844 -14.77 20.70 26.51
N ARG A 845 -15.96 20.08 26.38
CA ARG A 845 -17.23 20.65 26.88
C ARG A 845 -17.78 20.02 28.16
N LEU A 846 -17.45 18.77 28.47
CA LEU A 846 -17.90 18.10 29.71
C LEU A 846 -17.08 18.57 30.93
N ASP A 847 -17.75 19.01 32.01
CA ASP A 847 -17.08 19.42 33.25
C ASP A 847 -16.71 18.22 34.12
N ARG A 848 -15.40 17.92 34.17
CA ARG A 848 -14.81 16.88 35.04
C ARG A 848 -15.59 15.54 35.04
N PRO A 849 -15.89 14.96 33.85
CA PRO A 849 -16.73 13.78 33.75
C PRO A 849 -16.11 12.57 34.47
N ARG A 850 -16.94 11.76 35.13
CA ARG A 850 -16.55 10.52 35.82
C ARG A 850 -17.50 9.39 35.45
N LEU A 851 -17.00 8.15 35.40
CA LEU A 851 -17.81 6.95 35.18
C LEU A 851 -18.71 6.67 36.40
N VAL A 852 -19.99 6.40 36.17
CA VAL A 852 -20.91 5.92 37.22
C VAL A 852 -20.65 4.45 37.55
N ALA A 853 -20.23 3.66 36.56
CA ALA A 853 -19.89 2.24 36.71
C ALA A 853 -18.70 1.84 35.83
N ASP A 854 -17.80 1.03 36.38
CA ASP A 854 -16.72 0.38 35.63
C ASP A 854 -16.59 -1.08 36.12
N PRO A 855 -16.81 -2.10 35.25
CA PRO A 855 -17.17 -2.00 33.84
C PRO A 855 -18.63 -1.52 33.60
N PRO A 856 -18.89 -0.76 32.52
CA PRO A 856 -20.24 -0.51 32.04
C PRO A 856 -20.87 -1.81 31.46
N PRO A 857 -22.20 -1.86 31.24
CA PRO A 857 -22.83 -2.97 30.52
C PRO A 857 -22.35 -2.99 29.06
N TYR A 858 -21.88 -4.15 28.58
CA TYR A 858 -21.37 -4.35 27.22
C TYR A 858 -22.38 -5.05 26.32
N ARG A 859 -22.25 -4.90 25.00
CA ARG A 859 -23.08 -5.62 24.03
C ARG A 859 -22.96 -7.16 24.17
N PRO A 860 -24.03 -7.94 23.93
CA PRO A 860 -23.97 -9.40 24.00
C PRO A 860 -23.03 -10.02 22.96
N SER A 861 -23.02 -9.50 21.73
CA SER A 861 -22.19 -10.02 20.64
C SER A 861 -20.68 -9.92 20.94
N PRO A 862 -19.86 -10.95 20.62
CA PRO A 862 -18.40 -10.87 20.68
C PRO A 862 -17.78 -10.21 19.43
N VAL A 863 -18.58 -9.98 18.38
CA VAL A 863 -18.11 -9.49 17.07
C VAL A 863 -17.84 -7.99 17.10
N LEU A 864 -18.80 -7.25 17.67
CA LEU A 864 -18.73 -5.81 17.90
C LEU A 864 -18.69 -5.59 19.41
N ARG A 865 -17.75 -4.79 19.90
CA ARG A 865 -17.61 -4.52 21.34
C ARG A 865 -17.62 -3.02 21.64
N GLY A 866 -18.54 -2.66 22.52
CA GLY A 866 -18.57 -1.41 23.27
C GLY A 866 -19.68 -1.45 24.31
N PRO A 867 -19.86 -0.36 25.07
CA PRO A 867 -20.95 -0.23 26.02
C PRO A 867 -22.33 -0.23 25.33
N ILE A 868 -23.35 -0.80 25.99
CA ILE A 868 -24.76 -0.53 25.65
C ILE A 868 -25.18 0.82 26.24
N HIS A 869 -24.69 1.13 27.44
CA HIS A 869 -24.85 2.41 28.12
C HIS A 869 -23.51 2.82 28.71
N LEU A 870 -23.17 4.11 28.66
CA LEU A 870 -21.97 4.71 29.24
C LEU A 870 -22.38 5.92 30.09
N ASP A 871 -22.99 5.61 31.24
CA ASP A 871 -23.36 6.58 32.26
C ASP A 871 -22.13 7.34 32.81
N ILE A 872 -22.16 8.67 32.70
CA ILE A 872 -21.20 9.58 33.31
C ILE A 872 -21.90 10.63 34.18
N GLU A 873 -21.21 11.07 35.23
CA GLU A 873 -21.57 12.24 36.06
C GLU A 873 -20.62 13.42 35.77
N GLN A 874 -21.13 14.65 35.81
CA GLN A 874 -20.36 15.88 35.62
C GLN A 874 -20.71 16.98 36.65
N GLY A 875 -19.73 17.79 37.05
CA GLY A 875 -19.87 18.88 38.04
C GLY A 875 -19.16 18.64 39.38
N ASP A 876 -19.46 19.48 40.38
CA ASP A 876 -18.90 19.43 41.73
C ASP A 876 -19.59 18.38 42.64
N GLY A 877 -19.27 17.11 42.37
CA GLY A 877 -19.41 16.00 43.33
C GLY A 877 -18.10 15.68 44.06
#